data_AF-A0A9W4HGC9-F1
#
_entry.id   AF-A0A9W4HGC9-F1
#
_cell.length_a   1.000
_cell.length_b   1.000
_cell.length_c   1.000
_cell.angle_alpha   90.00
_cell.angle_beta   90.00
_cell.angle_gamma   90.00
#
_symmetry.space_group_name_H-M   'P 1'
#
loop_
_entity.id
_entity.type
_entity.pdbx_description
1 polymer ?
#
loop_
_entity_poly.entity_id
_entity_poly.type
_entity_poly.pdbx_seq_one_letter_code
_entity_poly.pdbx_strand_id
1 'polypeptide(L)'
;MASVVQTPSYDNAISEDAARAIMDDIRILNGGLPEQDWANMSDVGKKSYINLQILAGNGIIHVAKDLYDTDARFIFELIQNADDNKYDIADREGQRKFLHFTLHADRMLVESNEDGFSEQDLRAICSIHQSTKRQAGGYVGHKGIGFKSVFKIARRVHVQSGPFSFSLEHQEGESGLGMVTPSNQPHEVLPETVKTRMTLFLANSADFHLRAQELREIPKTTLLFLRRLDKIEVGIHPPQEPPSYLEFNYEINEQMVTLVKTCDGNRETDRFFIESDTFHNLPQHPSRPNQSTVDVTLAFPVDLLLKPLLESQYVYSFLPMRREGFEVSCVCFVKTWIWTNRSCQFLIQSDFITQASRQGVHQCERNIAIREELSVLFVKAIKRFCERGDSLRFDWVQYLPKGPIHDPFWNAFQESIFTKLRANEILFTQKGRLTYPHCLQYLSSRHCDKNGQPLLDDLAVEIYLSSAYDCAKNKTTLRRLGVTNLSFDAVLGRLGPYLQGPVPRFVQHELGDDWHKRVADLLLRAIETHPRKLGERIKEMNLIPSSHGELLSAAMSTIFFPDDTQGRRIPDDLGVALASRTSVHNETRRKLFQLLGVTECSPAAVKQLIIQRYNRPENVALESSIAHLEYMFFSSDETVQLDNRIYILDKDLTPVYRAFVPYGKDIVVDDLYFETSGKYGTARLQSNHPDAVHIIHEAYLNAVPTEHMRIGLSWLEWLENAALVQYIPRLVHRRTGEMSDLLRKIAKHDPMTFLGLLSTHHIVYMEMLTSKVIDEVKKLEVPCVGGEFELQETYYPSKELKDICHRAGADDQFDLFLDIPDDWPTVGTTGWDFLGQFGVGFTATTTFFVDIFSALEDLEPQDAVQGAMEMYEELHKQFEKDQDKLKYALLKNQEELSFS
;
A
#
# COMPACT_ATOMS: atom_id res chain seq x y z
N MET A 1 -75.65 48.64 -10.86
CA MET A 1 -76.53 47.69 -11.56
C MET A 1 -75.89 46.32 -11.42
N ALA A 2 -76.47 45.45 -10.61
CA ALA A 2 -76.03 44.08 -10.40
C ALA A 2 -76.45 43.24 -11.61
N SER A 3 -75.49 42.80 -12.42
CA SER A 3 -75.72 41.78 -13.44
C SER A 3 -75.46 40.41 -12.80
N VAL A 4 -76.56 39.72 -12.51
CA VAL A 4 -76.59 38.29 -12.21
C VAL A 4 -75.94 37.55 -13.37
N VAL A 5 -74.72 37.05 -13.18
CA VAL A 5 -74.11 36.08 -14.08
C VAL A 5 -74.58 34.71 -13.59
N GLN A 6 -75.53 34.13 -14.33
CA GLN A 6 -75.96 32.75 -14.17
C GLN A 6 -74.76 31.83 -14.28
N THR A 7 -74.48 31.09 -13.21
CA THR A 7 -73.68 29.86 -13.26
C THR A 7 -74.40 28.84 -14.15
N PRO A 8 -73.70 28.11 -15.04
CA PRO A 8 -74.32 27.04 -15.80
C PRO A 8 -74.66 25.88 -14.86
N SER A 9 -75.92 25.46 -14.83
CA SER A 9 -76.34 24.24 -14.11
C SER A 9 -75.76 23.01 -14.82
N TYR A 10 -74.80 22.33 -14.19
CA TYR A 10 -74.44 20.96 -14.51
C TYR A 10 -75.45 20.01 -13.85
N ASP A 11 -76.67 19.96 -14.39
CA ASP A 11 -77.68 18.97 -14.01
C ASP A 11 -78.16 18.25 -15.27
N ASN A 12 -77.39 17.24 -15.67
CA ASN A 12 -77.90 16.09 -16.41
C ASN A 12 -77.55 14.82 -15.61
N ALA A 13 -77.82 14.85 -14.30
CA ALA A 13 -77.76 13.65 -13.48
C ALA A 13 -78.91 12.73 -13.92
N ILE A 14 -78.57 11.53 -14.39
CA ILE A 14 -79.55 10.50 -14.76
C ILE A 14 -80.40 10.19 -13.52
N SER A 15 -81.72 10.30 -13.63
CA SER A 15 -82.62 9.92 -12.52
C SER A 15 -82.57 8.42 -12.25
N GLU A 16 -82.90 7.99 -11.03
CA GLU A 16 -82.91 6.55 -10.69
C GLU A 16 -83.81 5.73 -11.61
N ASP A 17 -84.97 6.28 -12.01
CA ASP A 17 -85.88 5.60 -12.94
C ASP A 17 -85.28 5.44 -14.35
N ALA A 18 -84.55 6.45 -14.83
CA ALA A 18 -83.84 6.38 -16.10
C ALA A 18 -82.67 5.37 -16.03
N ALA A 19 -81.95 5.31 -14.91
CA ALA A 19 -80.91 4.33 -14.67
C ALA A 19 -81.45 2.88 -14.65
N ARG A 20 -82.61 2.65 -14.02
CA ARG A 20 -83.32 1.36 -14.03
C ARG A 20 -83.71 0.92 -15.43
N ALA A 21 -84.23 1.85 -16.24
CA ALA A 21 -84.59 1.57 -17.64
C ALA A 21 -83.37 1.17 -18.48
N ILE A 22 -82.22 1.85 -18.31
CA ILE A 22 -80.97 1.48 -18.98
C ILE A 22 -80.51 0.07 -18.56
N MET A 23 -80.58 -0.25 -17.27
CA MET A 23 -80.21 -1.58 -16.77
C MET A 23 -81.13 -2.67 -17.31
N ASP A 24 -82.44 -2.43 -17.39
CA ASP A 24 -83.40 -3.36 -17.97
C ASP A 24 -83.16 -3.58 -19.48
N ASP A 25 -82.81 -2.52 -20.23
CA ASP A 25 -82.40 -2.62 -21.63
C ASP A 25 -81.17 -3.52 -21.79
N ILE A 26 -80.11 -3.29 -21.00
CA ILE A 26 -78.89 -4.13 -21.03
C ILE A 26 -79.21 -5.58 -20.66
N ARG A 27 -80.05 -5.80 -19.65
CA ARG A 27 -80.50 -7.14 -19.25
C ARG A 27 -81.14 -7.88 -20.42
N ILE A 28 -82.06 -7.23 -21.14
CA ILE A 28 -82.75 -7.83 -22.28
C ILE A 28 -81.76 -8.11 -23.42
N LEU A 29 -80.89 -7.14 -23.76
CA LEU A 29 -79.88 -7.29 -24.82
C LEU A 29 -78.90 -8.44 -24.56
N ASN A 30 -78.59 -8.72 -23.29
CA ASN A 30 -77.68 -9.80 -22.89
C ASN A 30 -78.38 -11.16 -22.71
N GLY A 31 -79.65 -11.28 -23.10
CA GLY A 31 -80.40 -12.53 -22.97
C GLY A 31 -80.85 -12.80 -21.54
N GLY A 32 -81.25 -11.77 -20.80
CA GLY A 32 -82.07 -11.88 -19.60
C GLY A 32 -83.55 -11.77 -19.95
N LEU A 33 -84.36 -12.68 -19.42
CA LEU A 33 -85.82 -12.65 -19.57
C LEU A 33 -86.48 -12.17 -18.29
N PRO A 34 -87.52 -11.33 -18.36
CA PRO A 34 -88.41 -11.09 -17.23
C PRO A 34 -89.01 -12.39 -16.70
N GLU A 35 -89.20 -12.49 -15.38
CA GLU A 35 -89.75 -13.71 -14.74
C GLU A 35 -91.09 -14.13 -15.34
N GLN A 36 -91.91 -13.16 -15.73
CA GLN A 36 -93.23 -13.41 -16.32
C GLN A 36 -93.12 -14.06 -17.71
N ASP A 37 -92.16 -13.63 -18.53
CA ASP A 37 -91.91 -14.20 -19.86
C ASP A 37 -91.27 -15.60 -19.75
N TRP A 38 -90.38 -15.79 -18.77
CA TRP A 38 -89.83 -17.10 -18.44
C TRP A 38 -90.92 -18.08 -17.99
N ALA A 39 -91.83 -17.64 -17.12
CA ALA A 39 -92.94 -18.46 -16.62
C ALA A 39 -93.88 -18.91 -17.75
N ASN A 40 -94.15 -18.02 -18.71
CA ASN A 40 -95.02 -18.27 -19.86
C ASN A 40 -94.37 -19.14 -20.97
N MET A 41 -93.07 -19.41 -20.90
CA MET A 41 -92.36 -20.21 -21.89
C MET A 41 -92.59 -21.72 -21.69
N SER A 42 -92.81 -22.45 -22.80
CA SER A 42 -92.96 -23.92 -22.78
C SER A 42 -91.67 -24.62 -22.35
N ASP A 43 -91.74 -25.86 -21.86
CA ASP A 43 -90.55 -26.61 -21.41
C ASP A 43 -89.51 -26.83 -22.52
N VAL A 44 -89.97 -27.02 -23.77
CA VAL A 44 -89.07 -27.11 -24.95
C VAL A 44 -88.43 -25.75 -25.25
N GLY A 45 -89.18 -24.66 -25.10
CA GLY A 45 -88.67 -23.29 -25.21
C GLY A 45 -87.60 -23.00 -24.16
N LYS A 46 -87.88 -23.32 -22.88
CA LYS A 46 -86.94 -23.17 -21.76
C LYS A 46 -85.67 -23.95 -21.99
N LYS A 47 -85.76 -25.21 -22.42
CA LYS A 47 -84.59 -26.05 -22.72
C LYS A 47 -83.75 -25.49 -23.88
N SER A 48 -84.40 -25.03 -24.94
CA SER A 48 -83.71 -24.44 -26.10
C SER A 48 -83.03 -23.11 -25.73
N TYR A 49 -83.71 -22.29 -24.92
CA TYR A 49 -83.19 -21.02 -24.41
C TYR A 49 -81.97 -21.23 -23.52
N ILE A 50 -82.03 -22.14 -22.55
CA ILE A 50 -80.89 -22.50 -21.69
C ILE A 50 -79.70 -22.98 -22.54
N ASN A 51 -79.94 -23.79 -23.57
CA ASN A 51 -78.86 -24.26 -24.44
C ASN A 51 -78.21 -23.12 -25.24
N LEU A 52 -79.00 -22.18 -25.77
CA LEU A 52 -78.47 -20.97 -26.43
C LEU A 52 -77.67 -20.11 -25.44
N GLN A 53 -78.15 -19.98 -24.21
CA GLN A 53 -77.44 -19.26 -23.15
C GLN A 53 -76.08 -19.90 -22.85
N ILE A 54 -76.01 -21.23 -22.72
CA ILE A 54 -74.77 -21.98 -22.52
C ILE A 54 -73.81 -21.77 -23.70
N LEU A 55 -74.30 -21.88 -24.93
CA LEU A 55 -73.46 -21.68 -26.13
C LEU A 55 -72.88 -20.26 -26.20
N ALA A 56 -73.69 -19.24 -25.89
CA ALA A 56 -73.26 -17.84 -25.89
C ALA A 56 -72.27 -17.53 -24.74
N GLY A 57 -72.51 -18.08 -23.55
CA GLY A 57 -71.70 -17.79 -22.37
C GLY A 57 -70.44 -18.66 -22.23
N ASN A 58 -70.31 -19.78 -22.95
CA ASN A 58 -69.08 -20.57 -23.00
C ASN A 58 -67.84 -19.74 -23.39
N GLY A 59 -68.00 -18.75 -24.27
CA GLY A 59 -66.91 -17.82 -24.62
C GLY A 59 -66.50 -16.91 -23.45
N ILE A 60 -67.44 -16.54 -22.59
CA ILE A 60 -67.19 -15.73 -21.38
C ILE A 60 -66.44 -16.57 -20.35
N ILE A 61 -66.86 -17.83 -20.15
CA ILE A 61 -66.22 -18.76 -19.21
C ILE A 61 -64.79 -19.07 -19.64
N HIS A 62 -64.56 -19.35 -20.93
CA HIS A 62 -63.22 -19.67 -21.43
C HIS A 62 -62.26 -18.49 -21.25
N VAL A 63 -62.71 -17.25 -21.50
CA VAL A 63 -61.89 -16.06 -21.25
C VAL A 63 -61.66 -15.82 -19.75
N ALA A 64 -62.65 -16.07 -18.90
CA ALA A 64 -62.50 -15.94 -17.44
C ALA A 64 -61.59 -17.02 -16.83
N LYS A 65 -61.55 -18.23 -17.41
CA LYS A 65 -60.71 -19.36 -16.96
C LYS A 65 -59.29 -19.33 -17.55
N ASP A 66 -59.12 -19.13 -18.85
CA ASP A 66 -57.83 -19.27 -19.56
C ASP A 66 -56.87 -18.09 -19.37
N LEU A 67 -57.36 -16.92 -18.94
CA LEU A 67 -56.49 -15.74 -18.74
C LEU A 67 -55.70 -15.76 -17.42
N TYR A 68 -56.03 -16.64 -16.45
CA TYR A 68 -55.52 -16.49 -15.08
C TYR A 68 -55.22 -17.82 -14.38
N ASP A 69 -53.94 -18.11 -14.14
CA ASP A 69 -53.47 -19.32 -13.43
C ASP A 69 -53.60 -19.26 -11.89
N THR A 70 -53.87 -18.08 -11.31
CA THR A 70 -53.93 -17.87 -9.84
C THR A 70 -55.16 -17.06 -9.43
N ASP A 71 -55.82 -17.46 -8.34
CA ASP A 71 -57.04 -16.82 -7.85
C ASP A 71 -56.85 -15.38 -7.36
N ALA A 72 -55.66 -14.97 -6.91
CA ALA A 72 -55.39 -13.63 -6.36
C ALA A 72 -55.40 -12.47 -7.40
N ARG A 73 -55.45 -12.77 -8.70
CA ARG A 73 -55.26 -11.74 -9.75
C ARG A 73 -56.39 -10.71 -9.79
N PHE A 74 -57.61 -11.06 -9.36
CA PHE A 74 -58.75 -10.14 -9.35
C PHE A 74 -58.48 -8.87 -8.54
N ILE A 75 -57.69 -8.94 -7.45
CA ILE A 75 -57.32 -7.78 -6.63
C ILE A 75 -56.60 -6.73 -7.48
N PHE A 76 -55.61 -7.16 -8.27
CA PHE A 76 -54.86 -6.26 -9.14
C PHE A 76 -55.70 -5.71 -10.29
N GLU A 77 -56.62 -6.51 -10.85
CA GLU A 77 -57.57 -6.01 -11.87
C GLU A 77 -58.53 -4.97 -11.28
N LEU A 78 -58.98 -5.12 -10.03
CA LEU A 78 -59.79 -4.12 -9.33
C LEU A 78 -58.99 -2.84 -9.02
N ILE A 79 -57.74 -2.97 -8.58
CA ILE A 79 -56.83 -1.83 -8.38
C ILE A 79 -56.66 -1.06 -9.69
N GLN A 80 -56.43 -1.77 -10.80
CA GLN A 80 -56.28 -1.13 -12.12
C GLN A 80 -57.57 -0.46 -12.58
N ASN A 81 -58.73 -1.11 -12.41
CA ASN A 81 -60.02 -0.50 -12.76
C ASN A 81 -60.22 0.80 -11.99
N ALA A 82 -59.93 0.81 -10.68
CA ALA A 82 -60.01 2.02 -9.88
C ALA A 82 -59.01 3.09 -10.36
N ASP A 83 -57.76 2.73 -10.66
CA ASP A 83 -56.75 3.69 -11.15
C ASP A 83 -57.07 4.26 -12.55
N ASP A 84 -57.87 3.56 -13.35
CA ASP A 84 -58.34 4.00 -14.67
C ASP A 84 -59.57 4.93 -14.61
N ASN A 85 -60.19 5.09 -13.44
CA ASN A 85 -61.40 5.91 -13.25
C ASN A 85 -61.12 7.42 -13.20
N LYS A 86 -62.19 8.21 -13.24
CA LYS A 86 -62.16 9.67 -13.06
C LYS A 86 -62.41 10.03 -11.60
N TYR A 87 -61.73 11.08 -11.16
CA TYR A 87 -61.75 11.57 -9.79
C TYR A 87 -61.85 13.11 -9.77
N ASP A 88 -62.54 13.70 -10.75
CA ASP A 88 -62.64 15.15 -10.90
C ASP A 88 -63.40 15.79 -9.72
N ILE A 89 -64.28 15.04 -9.04
CA ILE A 89 -64.94 15.47 -7.81
C ILE A 89 -63.94 15.49 -6.66
N ALA A 90 -63.21 14.38 -6.43
CA ALA A 90 -62.21 14.28 -5.37
C ALA A 90 -61.11 15.35 -5.52
N ASP A 91 -60.65 15.60 -6.76
CA ASP A 91 -59.67 16.64 -7.08
C ASP A 91 -60.19 18.05 -6.73
N ARG A 92 -61.44 18.37 -7.06
CA ARG A 92 -62.05 19.67 -6.73
C ARG A 92 -62.26 19.86 -5.22
N GLU A 93 -62.53 18.78 -4.50
CA GLU A 93 -62.75 18.79 -3.06
C GLU A 93 -61.45 18.66 -2.25
N GLY A 94 -60.29 18.52 -2.90
CA GLY A 94 -58.99 18.35 -2.24
C GLY A 94 -58.88 17.05 -1.45
N GLN A 95 -59.63 16.02 -1.84
CA GLN A 95 -59.62 14.71 -1.19
C GLN A 95 -58.58 13.79 -1.82
N ARG A 96 -57.93 12.94 -1.01
CA ARG A 96 -57.06 11.86 -1.52
C ARG A 96 -57.90 10.82 -2.24
N LYS A 97 -57.44 10.36 -3.40
CA LYS A 97 -58.09 9.32 -4.19
C LYS A 97 -57.78 7.96 -3.60
N PHE A 98 -58.81 7.19 -3.25
CA PHE A 98 -58.61 5.93 -2.52
C PHE A 98 -59.34 4.74 -3.14
N LEU A 99 -58.81 3.57 -2.84
CA LEU A 99 -59.46 2.28 -2.99
C LEU A 99 -59.41 1.53 -1.65
N HIS A 100 -60.57 1.16 -1.13
CA HIS A 100 -60.73 0.51 0.17
C HIS A 100 -61.31 -0.89 0.00
N PHE A 101 -60.59 -1.91 0.48
CA PHE A 101 -61.06 -3.30 0.54
C PHE A 101 -61.51 -3.64 1.96
N THR A 102 -62.75 -4.08 2.16
CA THR A 102 -63.22 -4.61 3.46
C THR A 102 -63.59 -6.08 3.31
N LEU A 103 -62.82 -6.98 3.92
CA LEU A 103 -63.09 -8.41 3.89
C LEU A 103 -63.86 -8.86 5.14
N HIS A 104 -65.05 -9.43 4.92
CA HIS A 104 -65.84 -10.17 5.89
C HIS A 104 -65.84 -11.67 5.54
N ALA A 105 -66.40 -12.50 6.41
CA ALA A 105 -66.45 -13.95 6.21
C ALA A 105 -67.21 -14.41 4.95
N ASP A 106 -68.24 -13.65 4.56
CA ASP A 106 -69.17 -14.00 3.47
C ASP A 106 -69.07 -13.05 2.27
N ARG A 107 -68.37 -11.91 2.41
CA ARG A 107 -68.30 -10.88 1.38
C ARG A 107 -67.04 -10.03 1.47
N MET A 108 -66.68 -9.42 0.34
CA MET A 108 -65.66 -8.38 0.25
C MET A 108 -66.29 -7.09 -0.31
N LEU A 109 -66.14 -5.98 0.40
CA LEU A 109 -66.47 -4.64 -0.09
C LEU A 109 -65.25 -4.05 -0.79
N VAL A 110 -65.49 -3.37 -1.91
CA VAL A 110 -64.49 -2.64 -2.68
C VAL A 110 -65.06 -1.25 -2.93
N GLU A 111 -64.47 -0.24 -2.30
CA GLU A 111 -65.03 1.10 -2.23
C GLU A 111 -64.05 2.14 -2.76
N SER A 112 -64.55 3.15 -3.46
CA SER A 112 -63.73 4.26 -3.93
C SER A 112 -64.53 5.57 -4.01
N ASN A 113 -63.79 6.69 -4.06
CA ASN A 113 -64.31 8.03 -4.25
C ASN A 113 -64.21 8.53 -5.70
N GLU A 114 -64.32 7.62 -6.67
CA GLU A 114 -64.40 8.01 -8.09
C GLU A 114 -65.68 8.82 -8.39
N ASP A 115 -65.78 9.39 -9.59
CA ASP A 115 -66.93 10.21 -9.98
C ASP A 115 -68.23 9.41 -10.19
N GLY A 116 -68.12 8.08 -10.33
CA GLY A 116 -69.23 7.14 -10.54
C GLY A 116 -69.43 6.73 -11.99
N PHE A 117 -70.22 5.67 -12.21
CA PHE A 117 -70.41 5.06 -13.54
C PHE A 117 -71.22 5.93 -14.49
N SER A 118 -70.75 6.00 -15.74
CA SER A 118 -71.59 6.44 -16.86
C SER A 118 -72.37 5.28 -17.47
N GLU A 119 -73.39 5.57 -18.29
CA GLU A 119 -74.07 4.54 -19.09
C GLU A 119 -73.07 3.72 -19.93
N GLN A 120 -72.03 4.36 -20.47
CA GLN A 120 -71.02 3.68 -21.26
C GLN A 120 -70.20 2.70 -20.43
N ASP A 121 -69.90 3.01 -19.18
CA ASP A 121 -69.18 2.12 -18.27
C ASP A 121 -70.05 0.93 -17.86
N LEU A 122 -71.34 1.17 -17.59
CA LEU A 122 -72.33 0.12 -17.34
C LEU A 122 -72.47 -0.83 -18.54
N ARG A 123 -72.59 -0.30 -19.76
CA ARG A 123 -72.65 -1.14 -20.97
C ARG A 123 -71.34 -1.92 -21.19
N ALA A 124 -70.20 -1.33 -20.84
CA ALA A 124 -68.90 -1.97 -21.01
C ALA A 124 -68.67 -3.12 -20.02
N ILE A 125 -69.01 -2.93 -18.74
CA ILE A 125 -68.87 -3.98 -17.70
C ILE A 125 -69.81 -5.17 -17.97
N CYS A 126 -70.98 -4.92 -18.58
CA CYS A 126 -71.96 -5.91 -18.99
C CYS A 126 -71.75 -6.48 -20.42
N SER A 127 -70.60 -6.28 -21.08
CA SER A 127 -70.43 -6.70 -22.48
C SER A 127 -69.96 -8.17 -22.65
N ILE A 128 -70.47 -8.89 -23.67
CA ILE A 128 -70.16 -10.32 -23.92
C ILE A 128 -68.83 -10.52 -24.67
N HIS A 129 -68.59 -9.84 -25.79
CA HIS A 129 -67.30 -9.65 -26.50
C HIS A 129 -67.54 -8.91 -27.84
N GLN A 130 -67.70 -7.58 -27.80
CA GLN A 130 -67.53 -6.74 -28.99
C GLN A 130 -66.51 -5.65 -28.70
N SER A 131 -65.25 -5.89 -29.03
CA SER A 131 -64.32 -4.81 -29.36
C SER A 131 -63.72 -5.04 -30.75
N THR A 132 -64.54 -4.94 -31.79
CA THR A 132 -64.06 -4.84 -33.17
C THR A 132 -63.61 -3.41 -33.55
N LYS A 133 -63.33 -2.53 -32.58
CA LYS A 133 -62.82 -1.17 -32.86
C LYS A 133 -61.57 -0.85 -32.06
N ARG A 134 -60.52 -0.54 -32.83
CA ARG A 134 -59.24 0.09 -32.47
C ARG A 134 -59.43 1.14 -31.36
N GLN A 135 -58.86 0.92 -30.19
CA GLN A 135 -58.69 1.97 -29.19
C GLN A 135 -57.40 2.74 -29.48
N ALA A 136 -57.54 4.06 -29.67
CA ALA A 136 -56.44 5.00 -29.61
C ALA A 136 -56.14 5.29 -28.13
N GLY A 137 -54.93 4.94 -27.69
CA GLY A 137 -54.41 5.33 -26.38
C GLY A 137 -54.19 4.17 -25.39
N GLY A 138 -52.91 3.87 -25.13
CA GLY A 138 -52.33 3.65 -23.80
C GLY A 138 -52.66 2.39 -23.01
N TYR A 139 -53.89 1.92 -23.00
CA TYR A 139 -54.39 1.09 -21.90
C TYR A 139 -54.88 -0.26 -22.41
N VAL A 140 -54.10 -1.34 -22.17
CA VAL A 140 -54.64 -2.71 -22.27
C VAL A 140 -55.44 -2.97 -21.00
N GLY A 141 -56.66 -2.43 -20.98
CA GLY A 141 -57.79 -3.00 -20.26
C GLY A 141 -58.90 -3.16 -21.29
N HIS A 142 -59.13 -4.38 -21.79
CA HIS A 142 -60.39 -4.62 -22.50
C HIS A 142 -61.50 -4.43 -21.45
N LYS A 143 -62.17 -3.27 -21.47
CA LYS A 143 -63.24 -2.96 -20.51
C LYS A 143 -64.19 -4.15 -20.43
N GLY A 144 -64.36 -4.69 -19.23
CA GLY A 144 -65.26 -5.82 -18.96
C GLY A 144 -64.63 -7.22 -18.93
N ILE A 145 -63.42 -7.45 -19.45
CA ILE A 145 -62.78 -8.80 -19.37
C ILE A 145 -62.08 -9.01 -18.02
N GLY A 146 -61.31 -8.03 -17.54
CA GLY A 146 -60.61 -8.10 -16.25
C GLY A 146 -61.57 -8.20 -15.07
N PHE A 147 -62.68 -7.45 -15.10
CA PHE A 147 -63.70 -7.49 -14.05
C PHE A 147 -64.30 -8.89 -13.86
N LYS A 148 -64.51 -9.67 -14.92
CA LYS A 148 -65.11 -11.02 -14.82
C LYS A 148 -64.27 -11.99 -13.96
N SER A 149 -63.00 -11.68 -13.73
CA SER A 149 -62.14 -12.47 -12.83
C SER A 149 -62.66 -12.54 -11.39
N VAL A 150 -63.47 -11.58 -10.94
CA VAL A 150 -64.08 -11.59 -9.59
C VAL A 150 -65.03 -12.78 -9.39
N PHE A 151 -65.64 -13.32 -10.46
CA PHE A 151 -66.53 -14.48 -10.38
C PHE A 151 -65.79 -15.80 -10.13
N LYS A 152 -64.45 -15.79 -10.12
CA LYS A 152 -63.67 -16.92 -9.57
C LYS A 152 -63.86 -17.07 -8.06
N ILE A 153 -64.10 -15.97 -7.35
CA ILE A 153 -64.20 -15.94 -5.90
C ILE A 153 -65.59 -15.58 -5.39
N ALA A 154 -66.45 -14.99 -6.23
CA ALA A 154 -67.74 -14.47 -5.85
C ALA A 154 -68.88 -15.09 -6.67
N ARG A 155 -69.96 -15.48 -5.99
CA ARG A 155 -71.19 -15.98 -6.62
C ARG A 155 -72.12 -14.85 -7.09
N ARG A 156 -71.98 -13.68 -6.48
CA ARG A 156 -72.75 -12.48 -6.79
C ARG A 156 -71.88 -11.25 -6.58
N VAL A 157 -72.03 -10.27 -7.46
CA VAL A 157 -71.40 -8.96 -7.33
C VAL A 157 -72.47 -7.89 -7.41
N HIS A 158 -72.65 -7.13 -6.34
CA HIS A 158 -73.51 -5.96 -6.33
C HIS A 158 -72.66 -4.72 -6.55
N VAL A 159 -72.98 -3.92 -7.56
CA VAL A 159 -72.31 -2.66 -7.86
C VAL A 159 -73.31 -1.54 -7.64
N GLN A 160 -72.93 -0.58 -6.80
CA GLN A 160 -73.63 0.69 -6.65
C GLN A 160 -72.65 1.82 -6.98
N SER A 161 -72.95 2.59 -8.02
CA SER A 161 -72.08 3.65 -8.52
C SER A 161 -72.90 4.76 -9.17
N GLY A 162 -72.85 5.97 -8.60
CA GLY A 162 -73.71 7.07 -9.03
C GLY A 162 -75.20 6.68 -9.00
N PRO A 163 -75.95 6.85 -10.11
CA PRO A 163 -77.39 6.52 -10.15
C PRO A 163 -77.69 5.04 -10.41
N PHE A 164 -76.66 4.19 -10.59
CA PHE A 164 -76.82 2.78 -10.93
C PHE A 164 -76.61 1.88 -9.70
N SER A 165 -77.53 0.95 -9.46
CA SER A 165 -77.41 -0.11 -8.46
C SER A 165 -77.90 -1.44 -9.06
N PHE A 166 -76.99 -2.39 -9.26
CA PHE A 166 -77.30 -3.68 -9.89
C PHE A 166 -76.45 -4.84 -9.38
N SER A 167 -76.96 -6.05 -9.50
CA SER A 167 -76.19 -7.28 -9.27
C SER A 167 -75.94 -8.06 -10.55
N LEU A 168 -74.81 -8.74 -10.56
CA LEU A 168 -74.44 -9.77 -11.52
C LEU A 168 -74.22 -11.06 -10.74
N GLU A 169 -74.83 -12.15 -11.18
CA GLU A 169 -74.87 -13.42 -10.43
C GLU A 169 -74.40 -14.55 -11.32
N HIS A 170 -73.42 -15.31 -10.86
CA HIS A 170 -72.92 -16.47 -11.57
C HIS A 170 -72.38 -17.52 -10.61
N GLN A 171 -72.78 -18.77 -10.80
CA GLN A 171 -72.25 -19.92 -10.07
C GLN A 171 -71.49 -20.88 -10.99
N GLU A 172 -70.55 -21.62 -10.40
CA GLU A 172 -69.79 -22.62 -11.13
C GLU A 172 -70.72 -23.69 -11.73
N GLY A 173 -70.61 -23.91 -13.04
CA GLY A 173 -71.46 -24.84 -13.79
C GLY A 173 -72.63 -24.18 -14.54
N GLU A 174 -72.88 -22.88 -14.36
CA GLU A 174 -73.88 -22.14 -15.13
C GLU A 174 -73.37 -21.69 -16.50
N SER A 175 -74.25 -21.09 -17.31
CA SER A 175 -73.97 -20.67 -18.69
C SER A 175 -72.89 -19.59 -18.83
N GLY A 176 -72.57 -18.84 -17.77
CA GLY A 176 -71.63 -17.71 -17.79
C GLY A 176 -72.25 -16.35 -18.17
N LEU A 177 -73.49 -16.33 -18.70
CA LEU A 177 -74.20 -15.08 -19.02
C LEU A 177 -74.56 -14.25 -17.79
N GLY A 178 -74.72 -14.88 -16.63
CA GLY A 178 -74.98 -14.17 -15.39
C GLY A 178 -73.86 -13.19 -14.96
N MET A 179 -72.64 -13.36 -15.50
CA MET A 179 -71.54 -12.42 -15.32
C MET A 179 -71.72 -11.08 -16.06
N VAL A 180 -72.69 -10.98 -16.98
CA VAL A 180 -72.90 -9.81 -17.84
C VAL A 180 -74.34 -9.32 -17.86
N THR A 181 -75.29 -10.08 -17.33
CA THR A 181 -76.72 -9.73 -17.33
C THR A 181 -77.11 -9.07 -16.01
N PRO A 182 -77.29 -7.74 -15.97
CA PRO A 182 -77.56 -7.03 -14.72
C PRO A 182 -78.98 -7.27 -14.19
N SER A 183 -79.12 -7.32 -12.87
CA SER A 183 -80.40 -7.26 -12.16
C SER A 183 -80.47 -5.98 -11.33
N ASN A 184 -81.55 -5.20 -11.49
CA ASN A 184 -81.78 -3.98 -10.73
C ASN A 184 -81.80 -4.27 -9.22
N GLN A 185 -81.11 -3.43 -8.43
CA GLN A 185 -81.05 -3.53 -6.96
C GLN A 185 -81.48 -2.21 -6.31
N PRO A 186 -81.99 -2.25 -5.06
CA PRO A 186 -82.22 -1.01 -4.32
C PRO A 186 -80.91 -0.27 -4.03
N HIS A 187 -80.99 1.05 -3.87
CA HIS A 187 -79.86 1.85 -3.40
C HIS A 187 -79.68 1.68 -1.90
N GLU A 188 -78.46 1.36 -1.49
CA GLU A 188 -78.01 1.36 -0.10
C GLU A 188 -77.46 2.75 0.28
N VAL A 189 -77.53 3.09 1.57
CA VAL A 189 -76.88 4.31 2.07
C VAL A 189 -75.37 4.07 2.14
N LEU A 190 -74.61 4.81 1.33
CA LEU A 190 -73.14 4.77 1.33
C LEU A 190 -72.56 5.82 2.28
N PRO A 191 -71.36 5.59 2.85
CA PRO A 191 -70.60 6.63 3.54
C PRO A 191 -70.42 7.86 2.64
N GLU A 192 -70.39 9.08 3.20
CA GLU A 192 -70.34 10.33 2.42
C GLU A 192 -69.17 10.40 1.43
N THR A 193 -68.03 9.82 1.82
CA THR A 193 -66.78 9.76 1.05
C THR A 193 -66.77 8.67 -0.03
N VAL A 194 -67.70 7.70 -0.01
CA VAL A 194 -67.76 6.59 -0.95
C VAL A 194 -68.78 6.91 -2.04
N LYS A 195 -68.36 6.84 -3.30
CA LYS A 195 -69.21 7.10 -4.47
C LYS A 195 -69.49 5.84 -5.30
N THR A 196 -68.56 4.90 -5.28
CA THR A 196 -68.73 3.55 -5.85
C THR A 196 -68.45 2.51 -4.78
N ARG A 197 -69.38 1.56 -4.60
CA ARG A 197 -69.20 0.35 -3.79
C ARG A 197 -69.50 -0.88 -4.64
N MET A 198 -68.56 -1.82 -4.65
CA MET A 198 -68.78 -3.17 -5.17
C MET A 198 -68.76 -4.17 -4.01
N THR A 199 -69.83 -4.94 -3.84
CA THR A 199 -69.94 -6.00 -2.84
C THR A 199 -69.83 -7.35 -3.53
N LEU A 200 -68.68 -8.01 -3.35
CA LEU A 200 -68.40 -9.35 -3.83
C LEU A 200 -68.87 -10.36 -2.79
N PHE A 201 -69.96 -11.08 -3.05
CA PHE A 201 -70.46 -12.14 -2.18
C PHE A 201 -69.67 -13.41 -2.46
N LEU A 202 -68.84 -13.83 -1.51
CA LEU A 202 -67.91 -14.94 -1.70
C LEU A 202 -68.66 -16.24 -2.00
N ALA A 203 -68.14 -17.02 -2.94
CA ALA A 203 -68.69 -18.32 -3.30
C ALA A 203 -68.49 -19.34 -2.17
N ASN A 204 -67.35 -19.26 -1.47
CA ASN A 204 -67.01 -20.12 -0.34
C ASN A 204 -66.47 -19.28 0.83
N SER A 205 -67.15 -19.31 1.98
CA SER A 205 -66.70 -18.61 3.19
C SER A 205 -65.41 -19.20 3.78
N ALA A 206 -65.05 -20.45 3.44
CA ALA A 206 -63.78 -21.06 3.87
C ALA A 206 -62.55 -20.38 3.25
N ASP A 207 -62.73 -19.62 2.16
CA ASP A 207 -61.63 -18.92 1.48
C ASP A 207 -61.21 -17.64 2.22
N PHE A 208 -61.90 -17.25 3.31
CA PHE A 208 -61.61 -16.02 4.05
C PHE A 208 -60.12 -15.87 4.38
N HIS A 209 -59.48 -16.91 4.93
CA HIS A 209 -58.07 -16.84 5.31
C HIS A 209 -57.15 -16.69 4.10
N LEU A 210 -57.47 -17.34 2.98
CA LEU A 210 -56.74 -17.20 1.72
C LEU A 210 -56.86 -15.78 1.16
N ARG A 211 -58.08 -15.24 1.08
CA ARG A 211 -58.33 -13.86 0.60
C ARG A 211 -57.69 -12.81 1.53
N ALA A 212 -57.73 -13.04 2.85
CA ALA A 212 -57.08 -12.19 3.83
C ALA A 212 -55.56 -12.17 3.64
N GLN A 213 -54.95 -13.33 3.34
CA GLN A 213 -53.52 -13.41 3.02
C GLN A 213 -53.19 -12.67 1.73
N GLU A 214 -53.96 -12.87 0.65
CA GLU A 214 -53.75 -12.18 -0.64
C GLU A 214 -53.82 -10.65 -0.50
N LEU A 215 -54.77 -10.12 0.27
CA LEU A 215 -54.87 -8.67 0.55
C LEU A 215 -53.70 -8.14 1.38
N ARG A 216 -53.18 -8.91 2.33
CA ARG A 216 -52.00 -8.53 3.13
C ARG A 216 -50.70 -8.56 2.32
N GLU A 217 -50.66 -9.40 1.28
CA GLU A 217 -49.49 -9.59 0.40
C GLU A 217 -49.46 -8.62 -0.79
N ILE A 218 -50.44 -7.69 -0.92
CA ILE A 218 -50.38 -6.62 -1.91
C ILE A 218 -49.05 -5.85 -1.74
N PRO A 219 -48.18 -5.83 -2.78
CA PRO A 219 -46.93 -5.10 -2.68
C PRO A 219 -47.21 -3.61 -2.53
N LYS A 220 -46.71 -2.98 -1.46
CA LYS A 220 -46.84 -1.53 -1.24
C LYS A 220 -46.29 -0.70 -2.40
N THR A 221 -45.29 -1.24 -3.11
CA THR A 221 -44.71 -0.69 -4.34
C THR A 221 -45.69 -0.58 -5.51
N THR A 222 -46.87 -1.19 -5.43
CA THR A 222 -47.95 -1.00 -6.43
C THR A 222 -48.33 0.48 -6.55
N LEU A 223 -48.48 1.20 -5.43
CA LEU A 223 -48.82 2.63 -5.42
C LEU A 223 -47.79 3.51 -6.13
N LEU A 224 -46.53 3.07 -6.23
CA LEU A 224 -45.45 3.87 -6.81
C LEU A 224 -45.69 4.19 -8.30
N PHE A 225 -46.48 3.36 -8.98
CA PHE A 225 -46.65 3.39 -10.43
C PHE A 225 -48.11 3.51 -10.88
N LEU A 226 -49.04 3.62 -9.92
CA LEU A 226 -50.41 4.02 -10.18
C LEU A 226 -50.45 5.51 -10.53
N ARG A 227 -51.41 5.92 -11.37
CA ARG A 227 -51.48 7.29 -11.91
C ARG A 227 -52.44 8.18 -11.14
N ARG A 228 -53.54 7.61 -10.63
CA ARG A 228 -54.66 8.33 -10.05
C ARG A 228 -54.76 8.05 -8.56
N LEU A 229 -54.61 6.81 -8.12
CA LEU A 229 -54.81 6.45 -6.72
C LEU A 229 -53.68 6.98 -5.82
N ASP A 230 -54.05 7.65 -4.73
CA ASP A 230 -53.13 8.17 -3.72
C ASP A 230 -52.92 7.20 -2.55
N LYS A 231 -53.91 6.33 -2.33
CA LYS A 231 -54.00 5.49 -1.13
C LYS A 231 -54.78 4.20 -1.41
N ILE A 232 -54.28 3.08 -0.87
CA ILE A 232 -55.00 1.79 -0.84
C ILE A 232 -55.20 1.40 0.62
N GLU A 233 -56.42 1.05 1.00
CA GLU A 233 -56.77 0.61 2.34
C GLU A 233 -57.34 -0.80 2.32
N VAL A 234 -57.08 -1.55 3.39
CA VAL A 234 -57.55 -2.92 3.57
C VAL A 234 -58.01 -3.08 5.02
N GLY A 235 -59.29 -3.33 5.24
CA GLY A 235 -59.87 -3.78 6.49
C GLY A 235 -60.20 -5.28 6.44
N ILE A 236 -59.70 -6.07 7.39
CA ILE A 236 -60.01 -7.50 7.49
C ILE A 236 -60.78 -7.71 8.78
N HIS A 237 -61.99 -8.27 8.69
CA HIS A 237 -62.92 -8.48 9.80
C HIS A 237 -63.21 -9.98 9.96
N PRO A 238 -62.38 -10.71 10.74
CA PRO A 238 -62.62 -12.11 11.02
C PRO A 238 -63.85 -12.30 11.94
N PRO A 239 -64.56 -13.45 11.88
CA PRO A 239 -65.72 -13.69 12.75
C PRO A 239 -65.44 -13.69 14.25
N GLN A 240 -64.24 -14.08 14.66
CA GLN A 240 -63.88 -14.36 16.07
C GLN A 240 -62.60 -13.66 16.53
N GLU A 241 -62.04 -12.75 15.73
CA GLU A 241 -60.82 -12.02 16.02
C GLU A 241 -61.04 -10.51 15.83
N PRO A 242 -60.26 -9.64 16.49
CA PRO A 242 -60.33 -8.21 16.25
C PRO A 242 -60.02 -7.88 14.77
N PRO A 243 -60.64 -6.85 14.20
CA PRO A 243 -60.34 -6.44 12.84
C PRO A 243 -58.92 -5.90 12.74
N SER A 244 -58.27 -6.16 11.62
CA SER A 244 -56.94 -5.60 11.30
C SER A 244 -57.06 -4.63 10.14
N TYR A 245 -56.39 -3.48 10.24
CA TYR A 245 -56.40 -2.43 9.23
C TYR A 245 -55.01 -2.20 8.68
N LEU A 246 -54.94 -2.14 7.35
CA LEU A 246 -53.72 -1.92 6.60
C LEU A 246 -53.95 -0.75 5.64
N GLU A 247 -53.08 0.24 5.71
CA GLU A 247 -53.09 1.39 4.83
C GLU A 247 -51.75 1.49 4.10
N PHE A 248 -51.83 1.68 2.78
CA PHE A 248 -50.71 2.03 1.93
C PHE A 248 -50.90 3.46 1.42
N ASN A 249 -49.90 4.30 1.58
CA ASN A 249 -49.86 5.63 1.00
C ASN A 249 -48.42 6.01 0.60
N TYR A 250 -48.24 7.17 -0.02
CA TYR A 250 -46.91 7.69 -0.32
C TYR A 250 -46.78 9.18 0.04
N GLU A 251 -45.53 9.58 0.27
CA GLU A 251 -45.07 10.96 0.47
C GLU A 251 -43.98 11.26 -0.57
N ILE A 252 -44.08 12.38 -1.27
CA ILE A 252 -43.10 12.81 -2.28
C ILE A 252 -42.26 13.96 -1.72
N ASN A 253 -40.94 13.83 -1.80
CA ASN A 253 -39.99 14.89 -1.51
C ASN A 253 -38.94 14.96 -2.61
N GLU A 254 -39.06 15.98 -3.49
CA GLU A 254 -38.25 16.13 -4.69
C GLU A 254 -38.26 14.86 -5.57
N GLN A 255 -37.13 14.15 -5.66
CA GLN A 255 -36.95 12.91 -6.43
C GLN A 255 -37.03 11.65 -5.56
N MET A 256 -37.31 11.80 -4.26
CA MET A 256 -37.45 10.69 -3.33
C MET A 256 -38.92 10.46 -3.01
N VAL A 257 -39.38 9.24 -3.16
CA VAL A 257 -40.72 8.82 -2.74
C VAL A 257 -40.60 7.88 -1.55
N THR A 258 -41.36 8.18 -0.50
CA THR A 258 -41.47 7.34 0.68
C THR A 258 -42.81 6.64 0.67
N LEU A 259 -42.80 5.32 0.52
CA LEU A 259 -43.99 4.48 0.66
C LEU A 259 -44.19 4.19 2.13
N VAL A 260 -45.42 4.38 2.61
CA VAL A 260 -45.79 4.16 4.00
C VAL A 260 -46.81 3.03 4.05
N LYS A 261 -46.52 2.03 4.88
CA LYS A 261 -47.43 0.95 5.24
C LYS A 261 -47.79 1.10 6.72
N THR A 262 -49.05 1.32 7.03
CA THR A 262 -49.54 1.39 8.41
C THR A 262 -50.38 0.16 8.70
N CYS A 263 -49.99 -0.66 9.67
CA CYS A 263 -50.73 -1.85 10.12
C CYS A 263 -51.09 -1.68 11.59
N ASP A 264 -52.38 -1.52 11.90
CA ASP A 264 -52.89 -1.40 13.28
C ASP A 264 -52.13 -0.35 14.13
N GLY A 265 -51.76 0.77 13.52
CA GLY A 265 -51.00 1.87 14.14
C GLY A 265 -49.46 1.76 14.02
N ASN A 266 -48.92 0.60 13.65
CA ASN A 266 -47.50 0.44 13.38
C ASN A 266 -47.15 0.92 11.97
N ARG A 267 -46.21 1.86 11.87
CA ARG A 267 -45.79 2.48 10.61
C ARG A 267 -44.47 1.91 10.12
N GLU A 268 -44.46 1.38 8.91
CA GLU A 268 -43.29 0.90 8.16
C GLU A 268 -43.09 1.78 6.92
N THR A 269 -41.85 2.15 6.60
CA THR A 269 -41.55 3.06 5.48
C THR A 269 -40.42 2.56 4.60
N ASP A 270 -40.60 2.63 3.29
CA ASP A 270 -39.54 2.39 2.29
C ASP A 270 -39.30 3.63 1.46
N ARG A 271 -38.04 3.87 1.08
CA ARG A 271 -37.64 5.05 0.31
C ARG A 271 -37.09 4.63 -1.04
N PHE A 272 -37.48 5.38 -2.08
CA PHE A 272 -37.05 5.14 -3.45
C PHE A 272 -36.59 6.45 -4.08
N PHE A 273 -35.45 6.43 -4.75
CA PHE A 273 -35.10 7.47 -5.72
C PHE A 273 -35.77 7.15 -7.05
N ILE A 274 -36.56 8.07 -7.58
CA ILE A 274 -37.27 7.91 -8.85
C ILE A 274 -36.58 8.73 -9.92
N GLU A 275 -36.27 8.07 -11.03
CA GLU A 275 -35.86 8.70 -12.28
C GLU A 275 -36.89 8.35 -13.36
N SER A 276 -37.46 9.37 -14.00
CA SER A 276 -38.47 9.22 -15.05
C SER A 276 -38.16 10.10 -16.26
N ASP A 277 -38.58 9.64 -17.43
CA ASP A 277 -38.54 10.43 -18.67
C ASP A 277 -39.66 10.00 -19.63
N THR A 278 -40.03 10.88 -20.55
CA THR A 278 -41.00 10.59 -21.61
C THR A 278 -40.27 10.43 -22.92
N PHE A 279 -40.34 9.23 -23.51
CA PHE A 279 -39.76 8.95 -24.80
C PHE A 279 -40.78 9.13 -25.93
N HIS A 280 -40.31 9.66 -27.05
CA HIS A 280 -41.10 9.92 -28.26
C HIS A 280 -40.62 9.04 -29.43
N ASN A 281 -41.45 8.91 -30.47
CA ASN A 281 -41.17 8.12 -31.68
C ASN A 281 -41.09 6.60 -31.47
N LEU A 282 -41.93 6.04 -30.59
CA LEU A 282 -42.02 4.58 -30.44
C LEU A 282 -42.49 3.87 -31.72
N PRO A 283 -41.97 2.66 -31.99
CA PRO A 283 -42.54 1.76 -32.98
C PRO A 283 -44.04 1.51 -32.75
N GLN A 284 -44.79 1.51 -33.86
CA GLN A 284 -46.23 1.22 -33.85
C GLN A 284 -46.47 -0.26 -33.54
N HIS A 285 -47.53 -0.57 -32.81
CA HIS A 285 -47.96 -1.94 -32.53
C HIS A 285 -49.48 -2.06 -32.66
N PRO A 286 -50.04 -3.17 -33.17
CA PRO A 286 -51.49 -3.34 -33.34
C PRO A 286 -52.32 -3.07 -32.08
N SER A 287 -51.80 -3.45 -30.89
CA SER A 287 -52.45 -3.21 -29.59
C SER A 287 -52.33 -1.77 -29.06
N ARG A 288 -51.58 -0.91 -29.75
CA ARG A 288 -51.25 0.48 -29.37
C ARG A 288 -51.21 1.39 -30.60
N PRO A 289 -52.30 1.49 -31.38
CA PRO A 289 -52.30 2.28 -32.61
C PRO A 289 -52.17 3.77 -32.28
N ASN A 290 -51.33 4.48 -33.04
CA ASN A 290 -51.13 5.93 -32.96
C ASN A 290 -50.52 6.45 -31.64
N GLN A 291 -49.93 5.57 -30.82
CA GLN A 291 -49.23 5.98 -29.60
C GLN A 291 -47.72 5.94 -29.83
N SER A 292 -47.15 7.08 -30.18
CA SER A 292 -45.70 7.26 -30.40
C SER A 292 -44.94 7.68 -29.13
N THR A 293 -45.63 7.85 -27.99
CA THR A 293 -45.00 8.26 -26.72
C THR A 293 -45.17 7.22 -25.62
N VAL A 294 -44.20 7.17 -24.70
CA VAL A 294 -44.23 6.32 -23.51
C VAL A 294 -43.47 6.99 -22.36
N ASP A 295 -43.94 6.77 -21.14
CA ASP A 295 -43.19 7.13 -19.94
C ASP A 295 -42.38 5.92 -19.48
N VAL A 296 -41.09 6.15 -19.21
CA VAL A 296 -40.17 5.18 -18.65
C VAL A 296 -39.73 5.65 -17.27
N THR A 297 -39.79 4.75 -16.29
CA THR A 297 -39.47 5.06 -14.89
C THR A 297 -38.60 3.97 -14.28
N LEU A 298 -37.58 4.40 -13.53
CA LEU A 298 -36.73 3.58 -12.68
C LEU A 298 -36.88 4.03 -11.23
N ALA A 299 -37.03 3.09 -10.30
CA ALA A 299 -37.04 3.40 -8.87
C ALA A 299 -35.98 2.60 -8.10
N PHE A 300 -35.10 3.30 -7.40
CA PHE A 300 -33.94 2.76 -6.71
C PHE A 300 -34.18 2.73 -5.20
N PRO A 301 -34.36 1.55 -4.58
CA PRO A 301 -34.66 1.44 -3.16
C PRO A 301 -33.44 1.81 -2.30
N VAL A 302 -33.65 2.59 -1.25
CA VAL A 302 -32.62 3.03 -0.31
C VAL A 302 -33.05 2.89 1.14
N ASP A 303 -32.10 2.66 2.04
CA ASP A 303 -32.31 2.63 3.47
C ASP A 303 -32.41 4.04 4.10
N LEU A 304 -32.55 4.10 5.42
CA LEU A 304 -32.63 5.36 6.16
C LEU A 304 -31.35 6.21 6.05
N LEU A 305 -30.21 5.59 5.74
CA LEU A 305 -28.91 6.22 5.54
C LEU A 305 -28.61 6.50 4.05
N LEU A 306 -29.62 6.39 3.18
CA LEU A 306 -29.52 6.57 1.72
C LEU A 306 -28.57 5.59 1.03
N LYS A 307 -28.37 4.40 1.62
CA LYS A 307 -27.61 3.32 0.99
C LYS A 307 -28.52 2.40 0.19
N PRO A 308 -28.03 1.79 -0.89
CA PRO A 308 -28.80 0.83 -1.68
C PRO A 308 -29.34 -0.33 -0.85
N LEU A 309 -30.65 -0.56 -0.93
CA LEU A 309 -31.30 -1.73 -0.36
C LEU A 309 -31.37 -2.84 -1.43
N LEU A 310 -30.72 -3.97 -1.18
CA LEU A 310 -30.53 -5.05 -2.16
C LEU A 310 -31.58 -6.14 -1.99
N GLU A 311 -32.68 -6.01 -2.71
CA GLU A 311 -33.81 -6.95 -2.69
C GLU A 311 -34.27 -7.29 -4.11
N SER A 312 -34.93 -8.45 -4.27
CA SER A 312 -35.52 -8.82 -5.56
C SER A 312 -36.73 -7.94 -5.84
N GLN A 313 -36.63 -7.09 -6.87
CA GLN A 313 -37.68 -6.14 -7.23
C GLN A 313 -38.61 -6.67 -8.33
N TYR A 314 -39.82 -6.11 -8.40
CA TYR A 314 -40.79 -6.37 -9.47
C TYR A 314 -40.52 -5.47 -10.68
N VAL A 315 -40.88 -5.98 -11.87
CA VAL A 315 -41.07 -5.16 -13.07
C VAL A 315 -42.55 -4.81 -13.16
N TYR A 316 -42.84 -3.59 -13.57
CA TYR A 316 -44.18 -3.05 -13.67
C TYR A 316 -44.53 -2.70 -15.11
N SER A 317 -45.80 -2.97 -15.43
CA SER A 317 -46.52 -2.32 -16.51
C SER A 317 -47.83 -1.81 -15.90
N PHE A 318 -47.70 -0.74 -15.12
CA PHE A 318 -48.70 -0.16 -14.19
C PHE A 318 -48.98 -1.04 -12.97
N LEU A 319 -49.16 -2.34 -13.17
CA LEU A 319 -49.26 -3.34 -12.12
C LEU A 319 -47.99 -4.18 -12.03
N PRO A 320 -47.72 -4.81 -10.87
CA PRO A 320 -46.61 -5.73 -10.75
C PRO A 320 -46.82 -6.89 -11.73
N MET A 321 -45.86 -7.06 -12.63
CA MET A 321 -45.71 -8.28 -13.41
C MET A 321 -45.07 -9.34 -12.51
N ARG A 322 -45.00 -10.60 -12.97
CA ARG A 322 -44.27 -11.63 -12.22
C ARG A 322 -42.81 -11.18 -12.08
N ARG A 323 -42.08 -11.70 -11.09
CA ARG A 323 -40.62 -11.56 -11.01
C ARG A 323 -39.99 -12.37 -12.16
N GLU A 324 -40.19 -11.98 -13.42
CA GLU A 324 -39.80 -12.78 -14.59
C GLU A 324 -38.44 -12.36 -15.14
N GLY A 325 -37.55 -13.38 -15.29
CA GLY A 325 -36.09 -13.28 -15.36
C GLY A 325 -35.33 -13.97 -14.20
N PHE A 326 -36.05 -14.53 -13.21
CA PHE A 326 -35.57 -14.77 -11.84
C PHE A 326 -35.84 -16.22 -11.37
N GLU A 327 -35.54 -17.23 -12.20
CA GLU A 327 -35.79 -18.62 -11.83
C GLU A 327 -34.76 -19.11 -10.78
N VAL A 328 -35.26 -19.36 -9.57
CA VAL A 328 -34.59 -20.18 -8.56
C VAL A 328 -34.75 -21.64 -8.98
N SER A 329 -33.78 -22.19 -9.71
CA SER A 329 -33.64 -23.64 -9.78
C SER A 329 -33.09 -24.13 -8.44
N CYS A 330 -33.99 -24.41 -7.49
CA CYS A 330 -33.66 -25.13 -6.28
C CYS A 330 -33.88 -26.63 -6.53
N VAL A 331 -32.83 -27.31 -6.95
CA VAL A 331 -32.61 -28.71 -6.52
C VAL A 331 -31.37 -28.67 -5.65
N CYS A 332 -31.55 -28.76 -4.33
CA CYS A 332 -30.71 -29.51 -3.39
C CYS A 332 -31.10 -29.23 -1.93
N PHE A 333 -31.23 -30.32 -1.17
CA PHE A 333 -31.36 -30.35 0.27
C PHE A 333 -30.14 -29.68 0.93
N VAL A 334 -30.40 -28.79 1.89
CA VAL A 334 -29.59 -28.38 3.07
C VAL A 334 -29.83 -26.89 3.33
N LYS A 335 -30.25 -26.58 4.55
CA LYS A 335 -30.56 -25.23 5.06
C LYS A 335 -29.33 -24.32 5.02
N THR A 336 -29.11 -23.60 3.92
CA THR A 336 -28.36 -22.33 3.89
C THR A 336 -28.75 -21.56 2.63
N TRP A 337 -29.64 -20.57 2.77
CA TRP A 337 -30.11 -19.75 1.67
C TRP A 337 -29.02 -18.75 1.24
N ILE A 338 -28.21 -19.10 0.24
CA ILE A 338 -27.39 -18.12 -0.48
C ILE A 338 -28.22 -17.65 -1.68
N TRP A 339 -28.88 -16.50 -1.53
CA TRP A 339 -29.52 -15.80 -2.64
C TRP A 339 -28.44 -15.48 -3.69
N THR A 340 -28.41 -16.20 -4.80
CA THR A 340 -27.56 -15.82 -5.92
C THR A 340 -28.18 -14.59 -6.57
N ASN A 341 -27.56 -13.43 -6.31
CA ASN A 341 -28.03 -12.09 -6.64
C ASN A 341 -27.99 -11.81 -8.17
N ARG A 342 -28.84 -12.52 -8.94
CA ARG A 342 -28.95 -12.42 -10.41
C ARG A 342 -30.10 -11.54 -10.88
N SER A 343 -30.83 -10.97 -9.93
CA SER A 343 -31.99 -10.10 -10.07
C SER A 343 -31.60 -8.62 -10.26
N CYS A 344 -32.44 -7.86 -10.98
CA CYS A 344 -32.42 -6.40 -10.91
C CYS A 344 -32.75 -5.95 -9.46
N GLN A 345 -31.97 -5.01 -8.95
CA GLN A 345 -32.05 -4.49 -7.57
C GLN A 345 -32.84 -3.18 -7.48
N PHE A 346 -33.54 -2.82 -8.54
CA PHE A 346 -34.32 -1.59 -8.71
C PHE A 346 -35.58 -1.92 -9.52
N LEU A 347 -36.62 -1.10 -9.37
CA LEU A 347 -37.91 -1.29 -10.02
C LEU A 347 -37.89 -0.61 -11.39
N ILE A 348 -38.62 -1.21 -12.34
CA ILE A 348 -38.76 -0.72 -13.71
C ILE A 348 -40.25 -0.60 -14.00
N GLN A 349 -40.68 0.54 -14.55
CA GLN A 349 -42.05 0.80 -14.94
C GLN A 349 -42.10 1.41 -16.35
N SER A 350 -42.92 0.84 -17.22
CA SER A 350 -43.25 1.38 -18.56
C SER A 350 -44.49 0.69 -19.12
N ASP A 351 -45.13 1.26 -20.15
CA ASP A 351 -46.25 0.63 -20.91
C ASP A 351 -45.73 -0.49 -21.83
N PHE A 352 -45.30 -1.59 -21.24
CA PHE A 352 -44.85 -2.78 -21.97
C PHE A 352 -46.03 -3.53 -22.57
N ILE A 353 -45.84 -4.05 -23.79
CA ILE A 353 -46.74 -5.08 -24.31
C ILE A 353 -46.42 -6.39 -23.57
N THR A 354 -47.39 -6.93 -22.83
CA THR A 354 -47.22 -8.16 -22.05
C THR A 354 -47.58 -9.40 -22.88
N GLN A 355 -47.12 -10.56 -22.45
CA GLN A 355 -47.60 -11.86 -22.92
C GLN A 355 -49.06 -12.09 -22.48
N ALA A 356 -49.73 -13.11 -23.04
CA ALA A 356 -51.14 -13.40 -22.75
C ALA A 356 -51.43 -13.64 -21.25
N SER A 357 -50.49 -14.27 -20.54
CA SER A 357 -50.55 -14.49 -19.09
C SER A 357 -50.39 -13.21 -18.26
N ARG A 358 -49.98 -12.08 -18.88
CA ARG A 358 -49.56 -10.83 -18.23
C ARG A 358 -48.36 -10.96 -17.28
N GLN A 359 -47.67 -12.11 -17.31
CA GLN A 359 -46.54 -12.35 -16.41
C GLN A 359 -45.19 -11.90 -16.99
N GLY A 360 -45.06 -11.88 -18.33
CA GLY A 360 -43.82 -11.54 -19.03
C GLY A 360 -43.96 -10.48 -20.10
N VAL A 361 -42.82 -9.95 -20.55
CA VAL A 361 -42.75 -8.93 -21.61
C VAL A 361 -42.76 -9.63 -22.97
N HIS A 362 -43.62 -9.17 -23.89
CA HIS A 362 -43.66 -9.68 -25.26
C HIS A 362 -42.48 -9.10 -26.06
N GLN A 363 -41.74 -9.96 -26.77
CA GLN A 363 -40.61 -9.51 -27.57
C GLN A 363 -41.11 -8.89 -28.89
N CYS A 364 -41.12 -7.57 -28.95
CA CYS A 364 -41.51 -6.79 -30.12
C CYS A 364 -40.67 -5.52 -30.24
N GLU A 365 -40.62 -4.92 -31.44
CA GLU A 365 -39.83 -3.71 -31.70
C GLU A 365 -40.13 -2.57 -30.72
N ARG A 366 -41.41 -2.39 -30.34
CA ARG A 366 -41.84 -1.39 -29.37
C ARG A 366 -41.17 -1.59 -28.01
N ASN A 367 -41.22 -2.80 -27.45
CA ASN A 367 -40.61 -3.09 -26.15
C ASN A 367 -39.09 -3.06 -26.20
N ILE A 368 -38.49 -3.42 -27.34
CA ILE A 368 -37.03 -3.28 -27.56
C ILE A 368 -36.64 -1.80 -27.52
N ALA A 369 -37.40 -0.91 -28.15
CA ALA A 369 -37.16 0.53 -28.08
C ALA A 369 -37.27 1.05 -26.63
N ILE A 370 -38.33 0.66 -25.90
CA ILE A 370 -38.50 1.00 -24.48
C ILE A 370 -37.28 0.57 -23.65
N ARG A 371 -36.78 -0.65 -23.88
CA ARG A 371 -35.60 -1.18 -23.17
C ARG A 371 -34.34 -0.36 -23.42
N GLU A 372 -34.11 0.09 -24.65
CA GLU A 372 -32.95 0.94 -24.96
C GLU A 372 -33.04 2.29 -24.23
N GLU A 373 -34.22 2.88 -24.16
CA GLU A 373 -34.47 4.13 -23.44
C GLU A 373 -34.33 3.97 -21.93
N LEU A 374 -34.82 2.88 -21.35
CA LEU A 374 -34.56 2.54 -19.94
C LEU A 374 -33.05 2.44 -19.66
N SER A 375 -32.24 1.98 -20.62
CA SER A 375 -30.79 1.88 -20.45
C SER A 375 -30.14 3.27 -20.45
N VAL A 376 -30.66 4.21 -21.25
CA VAL A 376 -30.26 5.63 -21.24
C VAL A 376 -30.67 6.29 -19.93
N LEU A 377 -31.91 6.06 -19.48
CA LEU A 377 -32.44 6.58 -18.22
C LEU A 377 -31.64 6.11 -17.02
N PHE A 378 -31.18 4.86 -17.03
CA PHE A 378 -30.29 4.33 -15.99
C PHE A 378 -28.99 5.15 -15.89
N VAL A 379 -28.35 5.46 -17.02
CA VAL A 379 -27.12 6.29 -17.03
C VAL A 379 -27.40 7.70 -16.51
N LYS A 380 -28.55 8.28 -16.86
CA LYS A 380 -28.99 9.59 -16.35
C LYS A 380 -29.15 9.57 -14.83
N ALA A 381 -29.78 8.53 -14.26
CA ALA A 381 -29.88 8.33 -12.83
C ALA A 381 -28.50 8.24 -12.16
N ILE A 382 -27.56 7.47 -12.73
CA ILE A 382 -26.20 7.35 -12.19
C ILE A 382 -25.46 8.70 -12.21
N LYS A 383 -25.58 9.49 -13.28
CA LYS A 383 -24.97 10.83 -13.33
C LYS A 383 -25.50 11.74 -12.22
N ARG A 384 -26.81 11.70 -11.96
CA ARG A 384 -27.41 12.40 -10.81
C ARG A 384 -26.89 11.88 -9.48
N PHE A 385 -26.71 10.56 -9.33
CA PHE A 385 -26.10 9.99 -8.13
C PHE A 385 -24.67 10.48 -7.92
N CYS A 386 -23.89 10.65 -9.00
CA CYS A 386 -22.53 11.20 -8.93
C CYS A 386 -22.51 12.67 -8.45
N GLU A 387 -23.56 13.46 -8.69
CA GLU A 387 -23.68 14.85 -8.26
C GLU A 387 -24.03 15.00 -6.76
N ARG A 388 -24.37 13.88 -6.09
CA ARG A 388 -24.78 13.90 -4.67
C ARG A 388 -23.62 14.07 -3.71
N GLY A 389 -23.93 14.60 -2.52
CA GLY A 389 -22.99 14.73 -1.40
C GLY A 389 -22.89 13.50 -0.48
N ASP A 390 -23.79 12.52 -0.62
CA ASP A 390 -23.85 11.32 0.23
C ASP A 390 -23.14 10.10 -0.39
N SER A 391 -23.21 8.94 0.29
CA SER A 391 -22.52 7.71 -0.13
C SER A 391 -23.10 7.07 -1.38
N LEU A 392 -24.33 7.40 -1.80
CA LEU A 392 -24.96 6.81 -2.98
C LEU A 392 -24.15 7.05 -4.26
N ARG A 393 -23.40 8.16 -4.31
CA ARG A 393 -22.46 8.50 -5.40
C ARG A 393 -21.39 7.42 -5.65
N PHE A 394 -21.11 6.59 -4.65
CA PHE A 394 -20.21 5.43 -4.75
C PHE A 394 -20.96 4.10 -4.71
N ASP A 395 -21.97 4.01 -3.85
CA ASP A 395 -22.67 2.75 -3.55
C ASP A 395 -23.61 2.29 -4.67
N TRP A 396 -24.01 3.16 -5.60
CA TRP A 396 -24.92 2.83 -6.71
C TRP A 396 -24.47 1.61 -7.54
N VAL A 397 -23.16 1.32 -7.58
CA VAL A 397 -22.57 0.16 -8.26
C VAL A 397 -23.22 -1.16 -7.79
N GLN A 398 -23.77 -1.18 -6.58
CA GLN A 398 -24.47 -2.33 -6.02
C GLN A 398 -25.80 -2.64 -6.71
N TYR A 399 -26.43 -1.67 -7.39
CA TYR A 399 -27.65 -1.90 -8.17
C TYR A 399 -27.41 -2.70 -9.46
N LEU A 400 -26.15 -2.77 -9.92
CA LEU A 400 -25.82 -3.50 -11.14
C LEU A 400 -25.92 -5.02 -10.92
N PRO A 401 -26.58 -5.76 -11.84
CA PRO A 401 -26.75 -7.20 -11.65
C PRO A 401 -25.40 -7.94 -11.77
N LYS A 402 -25.14 -8.87 -10.84
CA LYS A 402 -23.81 -9.51 -10.67
C LYS A 402 -23.58 -10.74 -11.56
N GLY A 403 -24.59 -11.22 -12.29
CA GLY A 403 -24.51 -12.39 -13.17
C GLY A 403 -25.41 -12.25 -14.40
N PRO A 404 -25.33 -13.21 -15.35
CA PRO A 404 -26.20 -13.22 -16.53
C PRO A 404 -27.66 -13.50 -16.11
N ILE A 405 -28.58 -12.84 -16.80
CA ILE A 405 -30.03 -13.04 -16.62
C ILE A 405 -30.48 -14.09 -17.64
N HIS A 406 -31.33 -15.05 -17.22
CA HIS A 406 -31.76 -16.14 -18.11
C HIS A 406 -32.71 -15.64 -19.21
N ASP A 407 -33.57 -14.68 -18.88
CA ASP A 407 -34.48 -14.09 -19.85
C ASP A 407 -33.70 -13.27 -20.91
N PRO A 408 -33.86 -13.55 -22.23
CA PRO A 408 -33.13 -12.86 -23.28
C PRO A 408 -33.38 -11.36 -23.36
N PHE A 409 -34.61 -10.91 -23.06
CA PHE A 409 -34.97 -9.50 -23.11
C PHE A 409 -34.24 -8.71 -22.03
N TRP A 410 -34.25 -9.21 -20.79
CA TRP A 410 -33.56 -8.59 -19.65
C TRP A 410 -32.04 -8.75 -19.69
N ASN A 411 -31.52 -9.85 -20.25
CA ASN A 411 -30.08 -10.01 -20.45
C ASN A 411 -29.54 -8.94 -21.42
N ALA A 412 -30.26 -8.68 -22.52
CA ALA A 412 -29.90 -7.62 -23.45
C ALA A 412 -30.03 -6.22 -22.82
N PHE A 413 -30.98 -6.00 -21.92
CA PHE A 413 -31.07 -4.76 -21.12
C PHE A 413 -29.81 -4.57 -20.26
N GLN A 414 -29.39 -5.61 -19.54
CA GLN A 414 -28.17 -5.58 -18.73
C GLN A 414 -26.93 -5.25 -19.58
N GLU A 415 -26.75 -5.91 -20.73
CA GLU A 415 -25.63 -5.61 -21.64
C GLU A 415 -25.67 -4.18 -22.18
N SER A 416 -26.86 -3.65 -22.49
CA SER A 416 -27.01 -2.25 -22.91
C SER A 416 -26.61 -1.28 -21.80
N ILE A 417 -27.02 -1.52 -20.54
CA ILE A 417 -26.58 -0.74 -19.37
C ILE A 417 -25.06 -0.72 -19.26
N PHE A 418 -24.40 -1.89 -19.24
CA PHE A 418 -22.94 -1.95 -19.10
C PHE A 418 -22.22 -1.26 -20.27
N THR A 419 -22.73 -1.41 -21.49
CA THR A 419 -22.18 -0.76 -22.69
C THR A 419 -22.26 0.76 -22.58
N LYS A 420 -23.41 1.31 -22.18
CA LYS A 420 -23.57 2.76 -22.04
C LYS A 420 -22.80 3.32 -20.85
N LEU A 421 -22.74 2.63 -19.70
CA LEU A 421 -21.96 3.06 -18.54
C LEU A 421 -20.46 3.11 -18.84
N ARG A 422 -19.91 2.13 -19.58
CA ARG A 422 -18.50 2.13 -20.03
C ARG A 422 -18.13 3.37 -20.84
N ALA A 423 -19.09 3.92 -21.59
CA ALA A 423 -18.92 5.04 -22.48
C ALA A 423 -19.21 6.40 -21.82
N ASN A 424 -19.38 6.46 -20.49
CA ASN A 424 -19.65 7.69 -19.76
C ASN A 424 -18.70 7.87 -18.56
N GLU A 425 -18.46 9.12 -18.17
CA GLU A 425 -17.76 9.46 -16.93
C GLU A 425 -18.70 9.27 -15.74
N ILE A 426 -18.46 8.22 -14.96
CA ILE A 426 -19.39 7.74 -13.91
C ILE A 426 -18.67 7.22 -12.66
N LEU A 427 -17.33 7.18 -12.67
CA LEU A 427 -16.54 6.71 -11.54
C LEU A 427 -15.54 7.77 -11.10
N PHE A 428 -15.33 7.87 -9.79
CA PHE A 428 -14.40 8.84 -9.20
C PHE A 428 -12.98 8.30 -9.05
N THR A 429 -12.01 9.15 -9.35
CA THR A 429 -10.62 8.97 -8.94
C THR A 429 -10.45 9.20 -7.44
N GLN A 430 -9.29 8.82 -6.89
CA GLN A 430 -8.95 9.07 -5.48
C GLN A 430 -9.03 10.55 -5.07
N LYS A 431 -8.76 11.49 -6.00
CA LYS A 431 -8.82 12.94 -5.75
C LYS A 431 -10.19 13.56 -6.07
N GLY A 432 -11.19 12.74 -6.40
CA GLY A 432 -12.57 13.18 -6.60
C GLY A 432 -12.93 13.64 -8.02
N ARG A 433 -12.09 13.38 -9.01
CA ARG A 433 -12.40 13.66 -10.42
C ARG A 433 -13.29 12.55 -11.00
N LEU A 434 -14.39 12.92 -11.64
CA LEU A 434 -15.23 11.97 -12.39
C LEU A 434 -14.53 11.59 -13.70
N THR A 435 -14.51 10.30 -14.06
CA THR A 435 -13.85 9.81 -15.27
C THR A 435 -14.46 8.50 -15.77
N TYR A 436 -14.01 8.06 -16.95
CA TYR A 436 -14.42 6.82 -17.57
C TYR A 436 -13.87 5.61 -16.83
N PRO A 437 -14.66 4.52 -16.68
CA PRO A 437 -14.20 3.31 -16.00
C PRO A 437 -12.91 2.70 -16.54
N HIS A 438 -12.70 2.73 -17.86
CA HIS A 438 -11.52 2.13 -18.51
C HIS A 438 -10.22 2.92 -18.28
N CYS A 439 -10.31 4.17 -17.82
CA CYS A 439 -9.16 4.97 -17.40
C CYS A 439 -8.70 4.65 -15.97
N LEU A 440 -9.53 3.93 -15.20
CA LEU A 440 -9.29 3.66 -13.79
C LEU A 440 -8.69 2.29 -13.55
N GLN A 441 -7.84 2.22 -12.54
CA GLN A 441 -7.15 1.03 -12.08
C GLN A 441 -7.38 0.85 -10.57
N TYR A 442 -7.68 -0.38 -10.19
CA TYR A 442 -7.91 -0.78 -8.80
C TYR A 442 -6.59 -1.08 -8.07
N LEU A 443 -6.48 -0.54 -6.85
CA LEU A 443 -5.39 -0.80 -5.92
C LEU A 443 -5.70 -2.01 -5.03
N SER A 444 -5.02 -3.13 -5.27
CA SER A 444 -4.95 -4.22 -4.29
C SER A 444 -4.22 -3.80 -3.02
N SER A 445 -4.41 -4.54 -1.92
CA SER A 445 -3.67 -4.35 -0.66
C SER A 445 -2.14 -4.34 -0.80
N ARG A 446 -1.60 -4.92 -1.87
CA ARG A 446 -0.15 -4.90 -2.17
C ARG A 446 0.35 -3.55 -2.68
N HIS A 447 -0.53 -2.72 -3.20
CA HIS A 447 -0.21 -1.37 -3.67
C HIS A 447 -0.49 -0.31 -2.61
N CYS A 448 -0.83 -0.74 -1.38
CA CYS A 448 -1.17 0.14 -0.27
C CYS A 448 -0.18 -0.03 0.88
N ASP A 449 -0.05 1.03 1.68
CA ASP A 449 0.65 1.04 2.96
C ASP A 449 -0.14 0.31 4.05
N LYS A 450 0.38 0.32 5.28
CA LYS A 450 -0.27 -0.28 6.46
C LYS A 450 -1.63 0.35 6.84
N ASN A 451 -1.91 1.56 6.37
CA ASN A 451 -3.14 2.30 6.64
C ASN A 451 -4.16 2.18 5.49
N GLY A 452 -3.85 1.40 4.45
CA GLY A 452 -4.69 1.24 3.27
C GLY A 452 -4.58 2.38 2.25
N GLN A 453 -3.66 3.32 2.43
CA GLN A 453 -3.40 4.41 1.49
C GLN A 453 -2.48 3.95 0.35
N PRO A 454 -2.57 4.53 -0.86
CA PRO A 454 -1.68 4.17 -1.97
C PRO A 454 -0.20 4.31 -1.60
N LEU A 455 0.60 3.30 -1.94
CA LEU A 455 2.05 3.28 -1.66
C LEU A 455 2.79 4.34 -2.49
N LEU A 456 2.35 4.56 -3.73
CA LEU A 456 2.91 5.56 -4.64
C LEU A 456 1.82 6.56 -4.99
N ASP A 457 2.14 7.85 -4.91
CA ASP A 457 1.22 8.92 -5.26
C ASP A 457 0.73 8.80 -6.72
N ASP A 458 -0.51 9.21 -6.95
CA ASP A 458 -1.03 9.29 -8.31
C ASP A 458 -0.43 10.49 -9.07
N LEU A 459 -0.29 10.35 -10.38
CA LEU A 459 0.20 11.40 -11.26
C LEU A 459 -0.89 12.46 -11.53
N ALA A 460 -0.54 13.53 -12.24
CA ALA A 460 -1.51 14.52 -12.72
C ALA A 460 -2.62 13.87 -13.58
N VAL A 461 -2.25 12.86 -14.38
CA VAL A 461 -3.22 11.97 -15.02
C VAL A 461 -3.58 10.86 -14.05
N GLU A 462 -4.61 11.12 -13.25
CA GLU A 462 -5.09 10.20 -12.23
C GLU A 462 -5.70 8.93 -12.84
N ILE A 463 -5.33 7.78 -12.27
CA ILE A 463 -5.88 6.47 -12.65
C ILE A 463 -6.38 5.69 -11.45
N TYR A 464 -6.08 6.08 -10.21
CA TYR A 464 -6.52 5.31 -9.05
C TYR A 464 -8.02 5.47 -8.83
N LEU A 465 -8.74 4.35 -8.84
CA LEU A 465 -10.14 4.32 -8.41
C LEU A 465 -10.24 4.75 -6.95
N SER A 466 -11.22 5.60 -6.63
CA SER A 466 -11.45 6.06 -5.26
C SER A 466 -11.62 4.91 -4.26
N SER A 467 -10.93 5.00 -3.14
CA SER A 467 -11.06 4.07 -2.01
C SER A 467 -12.45 4.09 -1.35
N ALA A 468 -13.30 5.07 -1.68
CA ALA A 468 -14.68 5.13 -1.23
C ALA A 468 -15.57 4.07 -1.90
N TYR A 469 -15.16 3.51 -3.06
CA TYR A 469 -15.82 2.34 -3.62
C TYR A 469 -15.41 1.08 -2.85
N ASP A 470 -16.39 0.34 -2.33
CA ASP A 470 -16.17 -0.98 -1.71
C ASP A 470 -15.76 -2.00 -2.78
N CYS A 471 -14.47 -2.01 -3.09
CA CYS A 471 -13.88 -2.85 -4.11
C CYS A 471 -13.91 -4.34 -3.72
N ALA A 472 -13.92 -4.65 -2.42
CA ALA A 472 -14.02 -6.04 -1.95
C ALA A 472 -15.37 -6.65 -2.37
N LYS A 473 -16.46 -5.89 -2.24
CA LYS A 473 -17.81 -6.34 -2.63
C LYS A 473 -18.11 -6.23 -4.11
N ASN A 474 -17.48 -5.28 -4.82
CA ASN A 474 -17.87 -4.89 -6.19
C ASN A 474 -16.81 -5.17 -7.26
N LYS A 475 -15.75 -5.92 -6.95
CA LYS A 475 -14.63 -6.20 -7.87
C LYS A 475 -15.04 -6.71 -9.24
N THR A 476 -15.98 -7.65 -9.31
CA THR A 476 -16.44 -8.26 -10.58
C THR A 476 -17.21 -7.26 -11.42
N THR A 477 -18.11 -6.51 -10.79
CA THR A 477 -18.90 -5.44 -11.43
C THR A 477 -18.01 -4.32 -11.95
N LEU A 478 -17.08 -3.82 -11.14
CA LEU A 478 -16.13 -2.77 -11.53
C LEU A 478 -15.24 -3.22 -12.70
N ARG A 479 -14.77 -4.48 -12.68
CA ARG A 479 -14.04 -5.06 -13.83
C ARG A 479 -14.90 -5.14 -15.08
N ARG A 480 -16.17 -5.54 -14.95
CA ARG A 480 -17.11 -5.55 -16.07
C ARG A 480 -17.39 -4.15 -16.59
N LEU A 481 -17.37 -3.12 -15.73
CA LEU A 481 -17.44 -1.72 -16.17
C LEU A 481 -16.17 -1.25 -16.89
N GLY A 482 -15.04 -1.95 -16.79
CA GLY A 482 -13.80 -1.62 -17.49
C GLY A 482 -12.64 -1.24 -16.57
N VAL A 483 -12.84 -1.19 -15.25
CA VAL A 483 -11.76 -0.93 -14.30
C VAL A 483 -10.76 -2.08 -14.31
N THR A 484 -9.49 -1.80 -14.61
CA THR A 484 -8.44 -2.82 -14.66
C THR A 484 -7.69 -2.91 -13.32
N ASN A 485 -6.83 -3.92 -13.16
CA ASN A 485 -5.88 -3.91 -12.04
C ASN A 485 -4.75 -2.91 -12.35
N LEU A 486 -4.11 -2.37 -11.31
CA LEU A 486 -2.91 -1.57 -11.49
C LEU A 486 -1.82 -2.36 -12.23
N SER A 487 -1.41 -1.85 -13.39
CA SER A 487 -0.34 -2.47 -14.19
C SER A 487 1.05 -2.15 -13.64
N PHE A 488 2.02 -3.04 -13.83
CA PHE A 488 3.40 -2.76 -13.44
C PHE A 488 3.99 -1.57 -14.18
N ASP A 489 3.64 -1.35 -15.45
CA ASP A 489 4.07 -0.15 -16.19
C ASP A 489 3.57 1.15 -15.50
N ALA A 490 2.34 1.14 -14.98
CA ALA A 490 1.77 2.25 -14.21
C ALA A 490 2.41 2.43 -12.82
N VAL A 491 2.82 1.33 -12.16
CA VAL A 491 3.62 1.36 -10.92
C VAL A 491 4.97 2.03 -11.18
N LEU A 492 5.70 1.58 -12.21
CA LEU A 492 7.02 2.15 -12.54
C LEU A 492 6.92 3.62 -12.95
N GLY A 493 5.87 4.01 -13.68
CA GLY A 493 5.61 5.41 -14.00
C GLY A 493 5.38 6.30 -12.77
N ARG A 494 4.76 5.77 -11.71
CA ARG A 494 4.54 6.47 -10.44
C ARG A 494 5.73 6.42 -9.49
N LEU A 495 6.61 5.43 -9.64
CA LEU A 495 7.86 5.37 -8.91
C LEU A 495 8.88 6.38 -9.45
N GLY A 496 8.88 6.66 -10.76
CA GLY A 496 9.81 7.59 -11.41
C GLY A 496 10.01 8.93 -10.68
N PRO A 497 8.95 9.68 -10.36
CA PRO A 497 9.05 10.95 -9.62
C PRO A 497 9.75 10.85 -8.26
N TYR A 498 9.73 9.68 -7.59
CA TYR A 498 10.43 9.50 -6.31
C TYR A 498 11.95 9.40 -6.47
N LEU A 499 12.43 9.06 -7.68
CA LEU A 499 13.84 8.84 -7.98
C LEU A 499 14.53 10.08 -8.58
N GLN A 500 13.77 11.14 -8.85
CA GLN A 500 14.25 12.36 -9.50
C GLN A 500 14.52 13.48 -8.49
N GLY A 501 15.32 14.47 -8.92
CA GLY A 501 15.65 15.66 -8.14
C GLY A 501 17.00 15.56 -7.40
N PRO A 502 17.50 16.69 -6.85
CA PRO A 502 18.78 16.73 -6.15
C PRO A 502 18.76 15.96 -4.82
N VAL A 503 17.59 15.88 -4.18
CA VAL A 503 17.34 15.03 -3.00
C VAL A 503 16.11 14.17 -3.31
N PRO A 504 16.28 13.00 -3.94
CA PRO A 504 15.17 12.14 -4.31
C PRO A 504 14.32 11.77 -3.10
N ARG A 505 12.99 11.81 -3.25
CA ARG A 505 12.06 11.42 -2.17
C ARG A 505 12.31 9.98 -1.69
N PHE A 506 12.79 9.12 -2.59
CA PHE A 506 13.13 7.72 -2.28
C PHE A 506 14.22 7.55 -1.22
N VAL A 507 15.05 8.56 -0.92
CA VAL A 507 16.05 8.47 0.17
C VAL A 507 15.62 9.22 1.44
N GLN A 508 14.45 9.85 1.45
CA GLN A 508 13.97 10.61 2.60
C GLN A 508 13.47 9.70 3.72
N HIS A 509 13.82 10.06 4.96
CA HIS A 509 13.49 9.28 6.15
C HIS A 509 11.99 9.06 6.39
N GLU A 510 11.13 9.92 5.83
CA GLU A 510 9.67 9.85 5.99
C GLU A 510 9.05 8.56 5.42
N LEU A 511 9.66 7.94 4.40
CA LEU A 511 9.10 6.75 3.76
C LEU A 511 9.26 5.48 4.62
N GLY A 512 10.27 5.40 5.48
CA GLY A 512 10.43 4.29 6.43
C GLY A 512 10.65 2.89 5.80
N ASP A 513 11.10 1.94 6.60
CA ASP A 513 11.52 0.61 6.10
C ASP A 513 10.37 -0.25 5.54
N ASP A 514 9.16 -0.14 6.10
CA ASP A 514 7.99 -0.89 5.62
C ASP A 514 7.60 -0.48 4.19
N TRP A 515 7.66 0.81 3.87
CA TRP A 515 7.39 1.29 2.51
C TRP A 515 8.43 0.76 1.52
N HIS A 516 9.72 0.85 1.86
CA HIS A 516 10.79 0.34 0.99
C HIS A 516 10.68 -1.17 0.78
N LYS A 517 10.31 -1.92 1.81
CA LYS A 517 10.03 -3.36 1.71
C LYS A 517 8.90 -3.64 0.71
N ARG A 518 7.78 -2.93 0.83
CA ARG A 518 6.60 -3.10 -0.06
C ARG A 518 6.91 -2.73 -1.51
N VAL A 519 7.64 -1.64 -1.73
CA VAL A 519 8.10 -1.25 -3.08
C VAL A 519 9.02 -2.33 -3.64
N ALA A 520 9.98 -2.83 -2.85
CA ALA A 520 10.87 -3.89 -3.28
C ALA A 520 10.11 -5.18 -3.65
N ASP A 521 9.13 -5.60 -2.84
CA ASP A 521 8.24 -6.73 -3.16
C ASP A 521 7.46 -6.52 -4.48
N LEU A 522 6.97 -5.31 -4.75
CA LEU A 522 6.28 -5.00 -6.00
C LEU A 522 7.23 -5.10 -7.21
N LEU A 523 8.45 -4.59 -7.08
CA LEU A 523 9.47 -4.64 -8.14
C LEU A 523 9.96 -6.07 -8.38
N LEU A 524 10.21 -6.85 -7.33
CA LEU A 524 10.56 -8.27 -7.44
C LEU A 524 9.51 -9.04 -8.26
N ARG A 525 8.22 -8.83 -7.96
CA ARG A 525 7.14 -9.46 -8.72
C ARG A 525 7.07 -8.97 -10.17
N ALA A 526 7.36 -7.70 -10.42
CA ALA A 526 7.40 -7.16 -11.77
C ALA A 526 8.50 -7.84 -12.61
N ILE A 527 9.68 -8.02 -12.01
CA ILE A 527 10.82 -8.74 -12.63
C ILE A 527 10.48 -10.21 -12.86
N GLU A 528 9.92 -10.90 -11.86
CA GLU A 528 9.51 -12.31 -11.97
C GLU A 528 8.46 -12.52 -13.08
N THR A 529 7.52 -11.57 -13.24
CA THR A 529 6.46 -11.69 -14.24
C THR A 529 6.96 -11.37 -15.66
N HIS A 530 7.83 -10.37 -15.83
CA HIS A 530 8.33 -9.95 -17.14
C HIS A 530 9.83 -9.59 -17.10
N PRO A 531 10.73 -10.59 -16.98
CA PRO A 531 12.14 -10.35 -16.72
C PRO A 531 12.84 -9.55 -17.82
N ARG A 532 12.48 -9.76 -19.10
CA ARG A 532 13.12 -9.05 -20.23
C ARG A 532 12.65 -7.60 -20.39
N LYS A 533 11.35 -7.33 -20.27
CA LYS A 533 10.80 -5.98 -20.50
C LYS A 533 10.87 -5.11 -19.25
N LEU A 534 10.36 -5.62 -18.14
CA LEU A 534 10.31 -4.87 -16.89
C LEU A 534 11.61 -4.98 -16.12
N GLY A 535 12.31 -6.12 -16.18
CA GLY A 535 13.60 -6.27 -15.51
C GLY A 535 14.66 -5.30 -16.02
N GLU A 536 14.84 -5.19 -17.34
CA GLU A 536 15.77 -4.20 -17.93
C GLU A 536 15.38 -2.77 -17.56
N ARG A 537 14.09 -2.42 -17.69
CA ARG A 537 13.60 -1.09 -17.31
C ARG A 537 13.84 -0.77 -15.83
N ILE A 538 13.66 -1.75 -14.93
CA ILE A 538 13.91 -1.57 -13.48
C ILE A 538 15.41 -1.45 -13.22
N LYS A 539 16.25 -2.21 -13.94
CA LYS A 539 17.71 -2.14 -13.84
C LYS A 539 18.26 -0.76 -14.26
N GLU A 540 17.64 -0.14 -15.25
CA GLU A 540 17.94 1.23 -15.71
C GLU A 540 17.52 2.32 -14.70
N MET A 541 16.62 2.03 -13.76
CA MET A 541 16.16 3.02 -12.78
C MET A 541 17.19 3.20 -11.65
N ASN A 542 17.33 4.45 -11.18
CA ASN A 542 18.18 4.82 -10.04
C ASN A 542 17.51 4.38 -8.72
N LEU A 543 17.61 3.08 -8.39
CA LEU A 543 16.90 2.46 -7.26
C LEU A 543 17.79 2.10 -6.07
N ILE A 544 19.11 2.15 -6.23
CA ILE A 544 20.06 1.68 -5.23
C ILE A 544 20.68 2.89 -4.54
N PRO A 545 20.34 3.18 -3.27
CA PRO A 545 21.00 4.25 -2.53
C PRO A 545 22.48 3.93 -2.33
N SER A 546 23.36 4.88 -2.59
CA SER A 546 24.80 4.77 -2.36
C SER A 546 25.17 5.11 -0.91
N SER A 547 26.38 4.75 -0.47
CA SER A 547 26.90 5.20 0.82
C SER A 547 27.06 6.73 0.93
N HIS A 548 27.14 7.43 -0.21
CA HIS A 548 27.22 8.89 -0.27
C HIS A 548 25.86 9.59 -0.41
N GLY A 549 24.74 8.85 -0.35
CA GLY A 549 23.38 9.40 -0.36
C GLY A 549 22.76 9.62 -1.75
N GLU A 550 23.47 9.26 -2.83
CA GLU A 550 22.97 9.33 -4.19
C GLU A 550 22.18 8.06 -4.57
N LEU A 551 21.39 8.10 -5.64
CA LEU A 551 20.73 6.91 -6.19
C LEU A 551 21.46 6.42 -7.44
N LEU A 552 21.82 5.14 -7.43
CA LEU A 552 22.57 4.48 -8.48
C LEU A 552 21.67 3.55 -9.31
N SER A 553 22.00 3.41 -10.59
CA SER A 553 21.43 2.43 -11.51
C SER A 553 22.40 1.27 -11.74
N ALA A 554 21.90 0.04 -11.62
CA ALA A 554 22.67 -1.17 -11.89
C ALA A 554 22.95 -1.39 -13.39
N ALA A 555 22.34 -0.61 -14.28
CA ALA A 555 22.65 -0.62 -15.72
C ALA A 555 23.85 0.27 -16.06
N MET A 556 24.14 1.31 -15.26
CA MET A 556 25.16 2.31 -15.58
C MET A 556 26.55 2.00 -15.01
N SER A 557 26.63 1.27 -13.91
CA SER A 557 27.90 0.94 -13.25
C SER A 557 27.79 -0.38 -12.48
N THR A 558 28.93 -1.05 -12.28
CA THR A 558 29.03 -2.17 -11.33
C THR A 558 28.91 -1.64 -9.91
N ILE A 559 27.90 -2.12 -9.17
CA ILE A 559 27.64 -1.73 -7.79
C ILE A 559 27.94 -2.91 -6.89
N PHE A 560 28.62 -2.67 -5.77
CA PHE A 560 28.92 -3.68 -4.77
C PHE A 560 28.08 -3.50 -3.50
N PHE A 561 27.85 -4.60 -2.80
CA PHE A 561 27.34 -4.53 -1.42
C PHE A 561 28.37 -3.85 -0.50
N PRO A 562 27.93 -3.17 0.56
CA PRO A 562 28.80 -2.40 1.48
C PRO A 562 29.67 -3.28 2.38
N ASP A 563 29.35 -4.58 2.47
CA ASP A 563 30.11 -5.56 3.22
C ASP A 563 30.69 -6.60 2.26
N ASP A 564 31.90 -7.07 2.53
CA ASP A 564 32.55 -8.15 1.78
C ASP A 564 31.86 -9.51 1.99
N THR A 565 32.32 -10.55 1.29
CA THR A 565 31.77 -11.92 1.43
C THR A 565 31.91 -12.52 2.84
N GLN A 566 32.63 -11.88 3.76
CA GLN A 566 32.77 -12.29 5.18
C GLN A 566 32.07 -11.30 6.14
N GLY A 567 31.30 -10.33 5.62
CA GLY A 567 30.53 -9.38 6.42
C GLY A 567 31.33 -8.18 6.94
N ARG A 568 32.55 -7.93 6.45
CA ARG A 568 33.37 -6.77 6.85
C ARG A 568 33.05 -5.56 5.99
N ARG A 569 32.98 -4.39 6.62
CA ARG A 569 32.68 -3.12 5.96
C ARG A 569 33.76 -2.77 4.94
N ILE A 570 33.35 -2.44 3.72
CA ILE A 570 34.23 -1.94 2.66
C ILE A 570 34.43 -0.42 2.85
N PRO A 571 35.67 0.10 2.81
CA PRO A 571 35.95 1.53 2.84
C PRO A 571 35.32 2.30 1.67
N ASP A 572 34.78 3.48 1.94
CA ASP A 572 33.96 4.24 0.99
C ASP A 572 34.79 4.99 -0.10
N ASP A 573 36.08 5.30 0.14
CA ASP A 573 36.91 6.10 -0.79
C ASP A 573 37.66 5.28 -1.86
N LEU A 574 37.35 3.99 -1.99
CA LEU A 574 38.03 3.10 -2.94
C LEU A 574 37.69 3.38 -4.41
N GLY A 575 36.74 4.28 -4.69
CA GLY A 575 36.32 4.63 -6.05
C GLY A 575 35.47 3.55 -6.72
N VAL A 576 34.83 2.69 -5.90
CA VAL A 576 33.81 1.74 -6.34
C VAL A 576 32.46 2.19 -5.86
N ALA A 577 31.41 1.91 -6.64
CA ALA A 577 30.05 2.25 -6.26
C ALA A 577 29.56 1.26 -5.18
N LEU A 578 29.38 1.74 -3.94
CA LEU A 578 28.86 0.95 -2.82
C LEU A 578 27.40 1.27 -2.55
N ALA A 579 26.58 0.24 -2.36
CA ALA A 579 25.21 0.41 -1.87
C ALA A 579 25.21 0.78 -0.39
N SER A 580 24.23 1.59 0.03
CA SER A 580 24.06 2.03 1.41
C SER A 580 23.75 0.85 2.35
N ARG A 581 24.48 0.76 3.47
CA ARG A 581 24.33 -0.32 4.45
C ARG A 581 22.93 -0.41 5.06
N THR A 582 22.34 0.74 5.40
CA THR A 582 20.97 0.82 5.93
C THR A 582 19.95 0.22 4.95
N SER A 583 20.21 0.36 3.65
CA SER A 583 19.34 -0.15 2.60
C SER A 583 19.42 -1.66 2.41
N VAL A 584 20.52 -2.29 2.83
CA VAL A 584 20.79 -3.73 2.65
C VAL A 584 20.36 -4.56 3.87
N HIS A 585 20.15 -3.94 5.04
CA HIS A 585 19.64 -4.64 6.24
C HIS A 585 18.25 -5.25 6.03
N ASN A 586 17.44 -4.70 5.13
CA ASN A 586 16.16 -5.30 4.76
C ASN A 586 16.37 -6.43 3.74
N GLU A 587 16.05 -7.67 4.13
CA GLU A 587 16.24 -8.86 3.29
C GLU A 587 15.57 -8.76 1.91
N THR A 588 14.36 -8.20 1.83
CA THR A 588 13.64 -8.02 0.57
C THR A 588 14.39 -7.06 -0.35
N ARG A 589 14.92 -5.95 0.19
CA ARG A 589 15.71 -4.98 -0.58
C ARG A 589 17.03 -5.59 -1.05
N ARG A 590 17.73 -6.33 -0.17
CA ARG A 590 18.95 -7.07 -0.53
C ARG A 590 18.68 -8.03 -1.70
N LYS A 591 17.58 -8.80 -1.64
CA LYS A 591 17.18 -9.71 -2.72
C LYS A 591 16.91 -8.97 -4.04
N LEU A 592 16.24 -7.82 -4.00
CA LEU A 592 16.04 -6.97 -5.18
C LEU A 592 17.38 -6.53 -5.76
N PHE A 593 18.28 -6.00 -4.93
CA PHE A 593 19.60 -5.53 -5.37
C PHE A 593 20.44 -6.65 -5.99
N GLN A 594 20.44 -7.85 -5.41
CA GLN A 594 21.08 -9.03 -6.00
C GLN A 594 20.54 -9.32 -7.40
N LEU A 595 19.21 -9.28 -7.58
CA LEU A 595 18.57 -9.52 -8.89
C LEU A 595 18.85 -8.41 -9.92
N LEU A 596 19.06 -7.17 -9.48
CA LEU A 596 19.46 -6.07 -10.36
C LEU A 596 20.93 -6.16 -10.79
N GLY A 597 21.73 -7.00 -10.14
CA GLY A 597 23.14 -7.22 -10.45
C GLY A 597 24.13 -6.57 -9.49
N VAL A 598 23.70 -6.19 -8.28
CA VAL A 598 24.62 -5.79 -7.21
C VAL A 598 25.42 -7.00 -6.76
N THR A 599 26.75 -6.90 -6.80
CA THR A 599 27.66 -8.02 -6.56
C THR A 599 28.33 -7.95 -5.20
N GLU A 600 28.69 -9.09 -4.64
CA GLU A 600 29.53 -9.14 -3.44
C GLU A 600 31.01 -8.94 -3.82
N CYS A 601 31.77 -8.29 -2.94
CA CYS A 601 33.21 -8.09 -3.13
C CYS A 601 33.99 -9.08 -2.28
N SER A 602 34.98 -9.77 -2.86
CA SER A 602 35.83 -10.68 -2.10
C SER A 602 36.87 -9.90 -1.29
N PRO A 603 37.35 -10.45 -0.16
CA PRO A 603 38.36 -9.76 0.66
C PRO A 603 39.64 -9.45 -0.12
N ALA A 604 40.06 -10.37 -0.99
CA ALA A 604 41.20 -10.16 -1.87
C ALA A 604 41.00 -8.99 -2.84
N ALA A 605 39.80 -8.82 -3.39
CA ALA A 605 39.48 -7.71 -4.27
C ALA A 605 39.49 -6.37 -3.52
N VAL A 606 38.92 -6.31 -2.30
CA VAL A 606 38.95 -5.09 -1.47
C VAL A 606 40.39 -4.71 -1.10
N LYS A 607 41.22 -5.67 -0.69
CA LYS A 607 42.66 -5.41 -0.42
C LYS A 607 43.37 -4.81 -1.65
N GLN A 608 43.10 -5.34 -2.84
CA GLN A 608 43.68 -4.79 -4.08
C GLN A 608 43.17 -3.38 -4.38
N LEU A 609 41.89 -3.09 -4.14
CA LEU A 609 41.33 -1.74 -4.29
C LEU A 609 41.95 -0.75 -3.30
N ILE A 610 42.14 -1.14 -2.04
CA ILE A 610 42.88 -0.35 -1.03
C ILE A 610 44.26 -0.04 -1.58
N ILE A 611 45.03 -1.04 -2.01
CA ILE A 611 46.39 -0.81 -2.51
C ILE A 611 46.38 0.10 -3.76
N GLN A 612 45.40 -0.05 -4.66
CA GLN A 612 45.23 0.84 -5.81
C GLN A 612 44.92 2.28 -5.43
N ARG A 613 44.18 2.51 -4.34
CA ARG A 613 43.86 3.86 -3.84
C ARG A 613 45.12 4.65 -3.45
N TYR A 614 46.17 3.97 -2.99
CA TYR A 614 47.47 4.56 -2.66
C TYR A 614 48.39 4.78 -3.87
N ASN A 615 48.04 4.29 -5.07
CA ASN A 615 48.78 4.61 -6.31
C ASN A 615 48.34 5.94 -6.94
N ARG A 616 47.28 6.57 -6.42
CA ARG A 616 46.71 7.82 -6.95
C ARG A 616 47.52 9.03 -6.45
N PRO A 617 47.56 10.14 -7.21
CA PRO A 617 48.30 11.33 -6.80
C PRO A 617 47.70 12.05 -5.59
N GLU A 618 46.41 11.82 -5.29
CA GLU A 618 45.74 12.42 -4.13
C GLU A 618 46.04 11.64 -2.85
N ASN A 619 46.44 12.36 -1.80
CA ASN A 619 46.62 11.78 -0.49
C ASN A 619 45.31 11.17 0.05
N VAL A 620 45.46 10.13 0.87
CA VAL A 620 44.38 9.46 1.60
C VAL A 620 44.16 10.25 2.88
N ALA A 621 42.90 10.61 3.15
CA ALA A 621 42.54 11.26 4.41
C ALA A 621 42.78 10.34 5.61
N LEU A 622 42.99 10.90 6.79
CA LEU A 622 43.26 10.14 8.00
C LEU A 622 42.16 9.10 8.28
N GLU A 623 40.89 9.49 8.18
CA GLU A 623 39.77 8.58 8.45
C GLU A 623 39.73 7.39 7.46
N SER A 624 39.95 7.66 6.18
CA SER A 624 40.07 6.63 5.15
C SER A 624 41.25 5.71 5.40
N SER A 625 42.41 6.28 5.76
CA SER A 625 43.60 5.48 6.04
C SER A 625 43.40 4.58 7.25
N ILE A 626 42.69 5.03 8.29
CA ILE A 626 42.32 4.20 9.44
C ILE A 626 41.41 3.06 8.98
N ALA A 627 40.33 3.36 8.25
CA ALA A 627 39.42 2.34 7.73
C ALA A 627 40.12 1.32 6.83
N HIS A 628 41.11 1.73 6.04
CA HIS A 628 41.96 0.84 5.25
C HIS A 628 42.75 -0.12 6.13
N LEU A 629 43.45 0.38 7.15
CA LEU A 629 44.25 -0.46 8.04
C LEU A 629 43.39 -1.38 8.92
N GLU A 630 42.26 -0.89 9.43
CA GLU A 630 41.27 -1.72 10.12
C GLU A 630 40.81 -2.88 9.24
N TYR A 631 40.45 -2.58 7.98
CA TYR A 631 40.05 -3.62 7.03
C TYR A 631 41.19 -4.62 6.79
N MET A 632 42.42 -4.14 6.61
CA MET A 632 43.60 -5.01 6.40
C MET A 632 43.86 -5.91 7.62
N PHE A 633 43.73 -5.41 8.84
CA PHE A 633 43.85 -6.18 10.07
C PHE A 633 42.78 -7.28 10.13
N PHE A 634 41.49 -6.94 10.04
CA PHE A 634 40.41 -7.92 10.15
C PHE A 634 40.31 -8.90 8.96
N SER A 635 40.87 -8.53 7.81
CA SER A 635 40.93 -9.39 6.62
C SER A 635 42.23 -10.17 6.48
N SER A 636 43.18 -10.04 7.40
CA SER A 636 44.41 -10.82 7.38
C SER A 636 44.11 -12.30 7.64
N ASP A 637 44.66 -13.16 6.78
CA ASP A 637 44.58 -14.62 6.83
C ASP A 637 45.94 -15.26 7.21
N GLU A 638 47.04 -14.50 7.09
CA GLU A 638 48.42 -14.84 7.48
C GLU A 638 49.13 -13.58 8.00
N THR A 639 50.27 -13.72 8.69
CA THR A 639 51.16 -12.61 9.10
C THR A 639 51.90 -12.04 7.87
N VAL A 640 51.17 -11.44 6.94
CA VAL A 640 51.73 -10.80 5.75
C VAL A 640 52.05 -9.35 6.08
N GLN A 641 53.29 -8.95 5.78
CA GLN A 641 53.73 -7.56 5.86
C GLN A 641 52.81 -6.65 5.03
N LEU A 642 52.47 -5.49 5.58
CA LEU A 642 51.64 -4.50 4.89
C LEU A 642 52.32 -4.04 3.59
N ASP A 643 51.56 -3.93 2.50
CA ASP A 643 52.08 -3.53 1.21
C ASP A 643 52.82 -2.17 1.32
N ASN A 644 54.03 -2.11 0.78
CA ASN A 644 54.90 -0.93 0.89
C ASN A 644 54.30 0.34 0.29
N ARG A 645 53.28 0.21 -0.59
CA ARG A 645 52.55 1.35 -1.18
C ARG A 645 51.63 2.05 -0.17
N ILE A 646 51.20 1.35 0.89
CA ILE A 646 50.28 1.91 1.89
C ILE A 646 51.10 2.70 2.90
N TYR A 647 51.21 4.01 2.76
CA TYR A 647 51.81 4.87 3.79
C TYR A 647 50.87 5.03 5.00
N ILE A 648 51.45 5.46 6.12
CA ILE A 648 50.72 5.82 7.34
C ILE A 648 51.02 7.28 7.65
N LEU A 649 50.02 8.01 8.15
CA LEU A 649 50.18 9.40 8.53
C LEU A 649 50.82 9.52 9.91
N ASP A 650 51.83 10.37 10.01
CA ASP A 650 52.35 10.80 11.31
C ASP A 650 51.40 11.81 11.98
N LYS A 651 51.74 12.23 13.20
CA LYS A 651 50.98 13.20 13.99
C LYS A 651 50.74 14.54 13.29
N ASP A 652 51.60 14.89 12.33
CA ASP A 652 51.53 16.14 11.56
C ASP A 652 50.83 15.92 10.19
N LEU A 653 50.20 14.75 10.02
CA LEU A 653 49.49 14.31 8.81
C LEU A 653 50.42 14.14 7.59
N THR A 654 51.71 13.89 7.83
CA THR A 654 52.69 13.61 6.79
C THR A 654 52.64 12.14 6.37
N PRO A 655 52.49 11.82 5.07
CA PRO A 655 52.59 10.46 4.55
C PRO A 655 53.98 9.86 4.71
N VAL A 656 54.14 8.86 5.59
CA VAL A 656 55.42 8.17 5.81
C VAL A 656 55.39 6.78 5.18
N TYR A 657 56.32 6.56 4.24
CA TYR A 657 56.53 5.28 3.57
C TYR A 657 57.67 4.53 4.25
N ARG A 658 57.41 3.30 4.68
CA ARG A 658 58.44 2.49 5.36
C ARG A 658 59.42 1.84 4.39
N ALA A 659 59.17 1.95 3.10
CA ALA A 659 60.04 1.46 2.05
C ALA A 659 59.85 2.30 0.78
N PHE A 660 60.91 2.39 -0.01
CA PHE A 660 60.85 3.09 -1.29
C PHE A 660 59.81 2.46 -2.22
N VAL A 661 58.98 3.29 -2.83
CA VAL A 661 58.01 2.91 -3.86
C VAL A 661 58.16 3.79 -5.11
N PRO A 662 57.97 3.24 -6.32
CA PRO A 662 58.24 3.96 -7.56
C PRO A 662 57.14 4.94 -8.00
N TYR A 663 56.06 5.11 -7.23
CA TYR A 663 54.90 5.93 -7.58
C TYR A 663 54.72 7.06 -6.53
N GLY A 664 54.73 8.34 -6.95
CA GLY A 664 54.39 9.48 -6.09
C GLY A 664 55.34 10.70 -6.19
N LYS A 665 54.82 11.88 -5.83
CA LYS A 665 55.57 13.13 -5.65
C LYS A 665 56.08 13.17 -4.20
N ASP A 666 57.30 13.69 -3.98
CA ASP A 666 57.97 13.90 -2.69
C ASP A 666 57.63 12.84 -1.62
N ILE A 667 58.12 11.62 -1.83
CA ILE A 667 57.94 10.52 -0.87
C ILE A 667 58.88 10.70 0.33
N VAL A 668 58.32 10.72 1.53
CA VAL A 668 59.10 10.57 2.76
C VAL A 668 59.28 9.08 3.01
N VAL A 669 60.48 8.58 2.76
CA VAL A 669 60.85 7.19 3.06
C VAL A 669 61.60 7.17 4.37
N ASP A 670 60.91 6.83 5.46
CA ASP A 670 61.49 6.81 6.81
C ASP A 670 60.79 5.77 7.69
N ASP A 671 61.32 5.58 8.90
CA ASP A 671 60.70 4.81 9.96
C ASP A 671 59.59 5.61 10.65
N LEU A 672 58.54 4.90 11.05
CA LEU A 672 57.43 5.45 11.83
C LEU A 672 57.47 4.86 13.23
N TYR A 673 57.24 5.69 14.24
CA TYR A 673 57.43 5.32 15.64
C TYR A 673 56.14 5.41 16.45
N PHE A 674 56.01 4.52 17.44
CA PHE A 674 55.10 4.75 18.56
C PHE A 674 55.66 5.85 19.46
N GLU A 675 54.79 6.62 20.11
CA GLU A 675 55.21 7.59 21.11
C GLU A 675 55.65 6.87 22.40
N THR A 676 56.92 7.02 22.78
CA THR A 676 57.47 6.46 24.02
C THR A 676 57.99 7.57 24.93
N SER A 677 57.69 7.45 26.23
CA SER A 677 58.13 8.38 27.27
C SER A 677 59.54 8.06 27.77
N GLY A 678 60.21 9.06 28.34
CA GLY A 678 61.53 8.91 28.98
C GLY A 678 62.61 9.78 28.33
N LYS A 679 63.81 9.79 28.94
CA LYS A 679 64.94 10.61 28.47
C LYS A 679 65.38 10.26 27.03
N TYR A 680 65.20 9.00 26.64
CA TYR A 680 65.55 8.48 25.31
C TYR A 680 64.34 7.95 24.53
N GLY A 681 63.13 8.29 24.98
CA GLY A 681 61.90 7.94 24.27
C GLY A 681 61.71 8.77 23.00
N THR A 682 60.95 8.23 22.05
CA THR A 682 60.73 8.81 20.71
C THR A 682 60.08 10.20 20.79
N ALA A 683 59.25 10.48 21.81
CA ALA A 683 58.64 11.79 22.04
C ALA A 683 59.69 12.90 22.25
N ARG A 684 60.73 12.61 23.04
CA ARG A 684 61.82 13.56 23.30
C ARG A 684 62.77 13.65 22.11
N LEU A 685 63.05 12.54 21.44
CA LEU A 685 63.85 12.53 20.21
C LEU A 685 63.20 13.38 19.11
N GLN A 686 61.88 13.30 18.95
CA GLN A 686 61.14 14.13 18.00
C GLN A 686 61.19 15.61 18.36
N SER A 687 61.17 15.96 19.65
CA SER A 687 61.31 17.36 20.07
C SER A 687 62.68 17.94 19.69
N ASN A 688 63.73 17.11 19.72
CA ASN A 688 65.09 17.51 19.35
C ASN A 688 65.36 17.43 17.84
N HIS A 689 64.68 16.51 17.15
CA HIS A 689 64.86 16.22 15.72
C HIS A 689 63.51 16.09 15.01
N PRO A 690 62.74 17.18 14.89
CA PRO A 690 61.36 17.14 14.38
C PRO A 690 61.28 16.62 12.93
N ASP A 691 62.30 16.92 12.12
CA ASP A 691 62.34 16.53 10.69
C ASP A 691 62.83 15.10 10.44
N ALA A 692 63.18 14.33 11.48
CA ALA A 692 63.79 13.00 11.35
C ALA A 692 63.12 11.92 12.23
N VAL A 693 62.11 12.28 13.02
CA VAL A 693 61.38 11.35 13.88
C VAL A 693 59.89 11.50 13.64
N HIS A 694 59.32 10.55 12.91
CA HIS A 694 57.90 10.52 12.61
C HIS A 694 57.16 9.67 13.63
N ILE A 695 56.24 10.28 14.39
CA ILE A 695 55.40 9.57 15.37
C ILE A 695 54.03 9.32 14.75
N ILE A 696 53.54 8.08 14.80
CA ILE A 696 52.22 7.70 14.28
C ILE A 696 51.11 8.56 14.89
N HIS A 697 50.14 8.97 14.08
CA HIS A 697 48.99 9.73 14.57
C HIS A 697 48.17 8.94 15.60
N GLU A 698 47.80 9.57 16.73
CA GLU A 698 47.11 8.93 17.86
C GLU A 698 45.82 8.19 17.45
N ALA A 699 45.07 8.75 16.49
CA ALA A 699 43.85 8.14 15.97
C ALA A 699 44.04 6.71 15.43
N TYR A 700 45.22 6.34 14.93
CA TYR A 700 45.49 4.95 14.56
C TYR A 700 45.56 4.04 15.77
N LEU A 701 46.08 4.49 16.91
CA LEU A 701 46.24 3.67 18.13
C LEU A 701 44.88 3.28 18.71
N ASN A 702 43.90 4.17 18.60
CA ASN A 702 42.55 4.00 19.14
C ASN A 702 41.53 3.44 18.12
N ALA A 703 41.99 3.09 16.91
CA ALA A 703 41.12 2.60 15.83
C ALA A 703 40.43 1.27 16.17
N VAL A 704 41.18 0.35 16.78
CA VAL A 704 40.68 -0.99 17.15
C VAL A 704 40.83 -1.20 18.65
N PRO A 705 39.76 -1.59 19.38
CA PRO A 705 39.85 -1.85 20.81
C PRO A 705 40.82 -2.99 21.15
N THR A 706 41.54 -2.85 22.26
CA THR A 706 42.60 -3.77 22.70
C THR A 706 42.17 -5.22 22.88
N GLU A 707 40.88 -5.46 23.14
CA GLU A 707 40.31 -6.80 23.29
C GLU A 707 40.16 -7.58 21.96
N HIS A 708 40.24 -6.89 20.82
CA HIS A 708 40.14 -7.53 19.50
C HIS A 708 41.52 -8.03 19.06
N MET A 709 41.67 -9.34 19.00
CA MET A 709 42.86 -10.01 18.46
C MET A 709 42.57 -10.69 17.12
N ARG A 710 43.53 -10.64 16.20
CA ARG A 710 43.47 -11.36 14.93
C ARG A 710 44.79 -12.07 14.68
N ILE A 711 44.71 -13.38 14.41
CA ILE A 711 45.89 -14.26 14.25
C ILE A 711 46.81 -14.19 15.49
N GLY A 712 46.23 -14.06 16.68
CA GLY A 712 47.00 -13.98 17.94
C GLY A 712 47.75 -12.66 18.16
N LEU A 713 47.57 -11.66 17.30
CA LEU A 713 48.10 -10.31 17.47
C LEU A 713 46.98 -9.35 17.86
N SER A 714 47.26 -8.50 18.84
CA SER A 714 46.51 -7.27 19.10
C SER A 714 46.73 -6.26 17.96
N TRP A 715 45.90 -5.22 17.92
CA TRP A 715 46.04 -4.14 16.94
C TRP A 715 47.41 -3.46 16.98
N LEU A 716 47.94 -3.17 18.18
CA LEU A 716 49.26 -2.55 18.34
C LEU A 716 50.38 -3.49 17.90
N GLU A 717 50.31 -4.77 18.26
CA GLU A 717 51.27 -5.78 17.78
C GLU A 717 51.18 -5.97 16.27
N TRP A 718 50.01 -5.80 15.65
CA TRP A 718 49.88 -5.83 14.19
C TRP A 718 50.48 -4.58 13.55
N LEU A 719 50.29 -3.39 14.12
CA LEU A 719 50.96 -2.17 13.67
C LEU A 719 52.49 -2.30 13.77
N GLU A 720 52.99 -2.93 14.83
CA GLU A 720 54.40 -3.21 15.01
C GLU A 720 54.92 -4.21 13.96
N ASN A 721 54.31 -5.39 13.89
CA ASN A 721 54.86 -6.50 13.10
C ASN A 721 54.54 -6.41 11.61
N ALA A 722 53.31 -6.05 11.25
CA ALA A 722 52.86 -6.01 9.86
C ALA A 722 53.05 -4.62 9.24
N ALA A 723 52.74 -3.56 10.00
CA ALA A 723 52.87 -2.19 9.52
C ALA A 723 54.22 -1.53 9.87
N LEU A 724 55.16 -2.26 10.48
CA LEU A 724 56.54 -1.85 10.81
C LEU A 724 56.64 -0.52 11.58
N VAL A 725 55.71 -0.25 12.49
CA VAL A 725 55.78 0.87 13.44
C VAL A 725 56.67 0.46 14.61
N GLN A 726 57.69 1.24 14.93
CA GLN A 726 58.72 0.83 15.90
C GLN A 726 58.61 1.57 17.23
N TYR A 727 58.90 0.90 18.35
CA TYR A 727 59.02 1.55 19.66
C TYR A 727 60.38 2.23 19.88
N ILE A 728 61.40 1.76 19.15
CA ILE A 728 62.81 2.11 19.35
C ILE A 728 63.38 2.55 17.99
N PRO A 729 64.21 3.61 17.91
CA PRO A 729 64.93 3.97 16.70
C PRO A 729 65.72 2.79 16.11
N ARG A 730 65.70 2.65 14.79
CA ARG A 730 66.41 1.56 14.13
C ARG A 730 67.92 1.76 14.23
N LEU A 731 68.66 0.73 14.61
CA LEU A 731 70.13 0.81 14.64
C LEU A 731 70.77 0.70 13.26
N VAL A 732 70.30 -0.27 12.48
CA VAL A 732 70.93 -0.65 11.21
C VAL A 732 70.09 -0.21 10.02
N HIS A 733 70.69 0.50 9.08
CA HIS A 733 70.04 0.90 7.84
C HIS A 733 69.60 -0.32 7.01
N ARG A 734 68.37 -0.28 6.49
CA ARG A 734 67.64 -1.41 5.89
C ARG A 734 68.35 -2.11 4.71
N ARG A 735 69.29 -1.44 4.04
CA ARG A 735 69.93 -1.94 2.81
C ARG A 735 71.44 -2.11 2.90
N THR A 736 72.12 -1.31 3.71
CA THR A 736 73.59 -1.17 3.67
C THR A 736 74.29 -1.93 4.78
N GLY A 737 73.55 -2.30 5.84
CA GLY A 737 74.11 -2.89 7.05
C GLY A 737 74.91 -1.89 7.89
N GLU A 738 74.83 -0.60 7.57
CA GLU A 738 75.49 0.52 8.26
C GLU A 738 74.57 1.14 9.31
N MET A 739 75.04 2.14 10.06
CA MET A 739 74.18 2.85 11.01
C MET A 739 73.00 3.54 10.31
N SER A 740 71.81 3.54 10.92
CA SER A 740 70.66 4.26 10.38
C SER A 740 70.91 5.77 10.30
N ASP A 741 70.26 6.44 9.36
CA ASP A 741 70.47 7.87 9.13
C ASP A 741 70.09 8.71 10.35
N LEU A 742 68.99 8.35 11.05
CA LEU A 742 68.57 9.00 12.29
C LEU A 742 69.63 8.86 13.39
N LEU A 743 70.07 7.62 13.68
CA LEU A 743 71.05 7.43 14.75
C LEU A 743 72.42 7.99 14.41
N ARG A 744 72.82 7.96 13.13
CA ARG A 744 74.06 8.60 12.68
C ARG A 744 74.00 10.12 12.85
N LYS A 745 72.83 10.73 12.59
CA LYS A 745 72.59 12.16 12.84
C LYS A 745 72.64 12.48 14.33
N ILE A 746 72.00 11.66 15.17
CA ILE A 746 72.04 11.83 16.64
C ILE A 746 73.47 11.67 17.14
N ALA A 747 74.16 10.60 16.76
CA ALA A 747 75.55 10.33 17.18
C ALA A 747 76.48 11.50 16.85
N LYS A 748 76.36 12.09 15.66
CA LYS A 748 77.19 13.22 15.23
C LYS A 748 76.88 14.54 15.96
N HIS A 749 75.64 14.79 16.33
CA HIS A 749 75.22 16.08 16.91
C HIS A 749 75.09 16.07 18.43
N ASP A 750 74.80 14.91 19.01
CA ASP A 750 74.63 14.66 20.44
C ASP A 750 75.05 13.20 20.74
N PRO A 751 76.37 12.93 20.77
CA PRO A 751 76.91 11.59 21.00
C PRO A 751 76.47 11.01 22.36
N MET A 752 76.23 11.85 23.36
CA MET A 752 75.78 11.39 24.69
C MET A 752 74.33 10.91 24.67
N THR A 753 73.45 11.55 23.90
CA THR A 753 72.10 11.01 23.66
C THR A 753 72.16 9.68 22.89
N PHE A 754 73.09 9.52 21.94
CA PHE A 754 73.29 8.24 21.24
C PHE A 754 73.79 7.13 22.18
N LEU A 755 74.80 7.39 23.01
CA LEU A 755 75.27 6.42 24.01
C LEU A 755 74.18 6.07 25.04
N GLY A 756 73.37 7.07 25.43
CA GLY A 756 72.21 6.86 26.30
C GLY A 756 71.12 5.98 25.66
N LEU A 757 70.86 6.14 24.37
CA LEU A 757 69.99 5.25 23.59
C LEU A 757 70.54 3.82 23.54
N LEU A 758 71.84 3.67 23.28
CA LEU A 758 72.49 2.37 23.24
C LEU A 758 72.40 1.65 24.58
N SER A 759 72.61 2.34 25.69
CA SER A 759 72.49 1.77 27.03
C SER A 759 71.05 1.41 27.39
N THR A 760 70.11 2.32 27.12
CA THR A 760 68.68 2.11 27.45
C THR A 760 68.10 0.91 26.72
N HIS A 761 68.50 0.68 25.48
CA HIS A 761 68.00 -0.40 24.62
C HIS A 761 69.06 -1.46 24.29
N HIS A 762 70.10 -1.61 25.13
CA HIS A 762 71.28 -2.43 24.82
C HIS A 762 70.91 -3.88 24.46
N ILE A 763 69.96 -4.50 25.16
CA ILE A 763 69.53 -5.88 24.88
C ILE A 763 69.12 -6.05 23.41
N VAL A 764 68.29 -5.13 22.89
CA VAL A 764 67.77 -5.18 21.51
C VAL A 764 68.86 -4.82 20.51
N TYR A 765 69.65 -3.80 20.80
CA TYR A 765 70.67 -3.32 19.87
C TYR A 765 71.85 -4.27 19.72
N MET A 766 72.28 -4.96 20.79
CA MET A 766 73.38 -5.92 20.73
C MET A 766 73.06 -7.10 19.81
N GLU A 767 71.80 -7.52 19.70
CA GLU A 767 71.37 -8.55 18.74
C GLU A 767 71.43 -8.06 17.28
N MET A 768 71.37 -6.75 17.06
CA MET A 768 71.30 -6.13 15.72
C MET A 768 72.66 -5.62 15.23
N LEU A 769 73.73 -5.69 16.03
CA LEU A 769 75.03 -5.15 15.65
C LEU A 769 75.62 -5.84 14.42
N THR A 770 76.04 -5.03 13.45
CA THR A 770 76.84 -5.48 12.31
C THR A 770 78.30 -5.03 12.51
N SER A 771 79.24 -5.68 11.85
CA SER A 771 80.65 -5.25 11.88
C SER A 771 80.82 -3.79 11.45
N LYS A 772 80.04 -3.35 10.44
CA LYS A 772 80.06 -1.96 9.98
C LYS A 772 79.57 -0.98 11.04
N VAL A 773 78.46 -1.28 11.73
CA VAL A 773 77.96 -0.41 12.80
C VAL A 773 78.95 -0.36 13.96
N ILE A 774 79.57 -1.48 14.34
CA ILE A 774 80.60 -1.50 15.37
C ILE A 774 81.77 -0.59 14.98
N ASP A 775 82.25 -0.69 13.75
CA ASP A 775 83.36 0.14 13.25
C ASP A 775 82.99 1.63 13.17
N GLU A 776 81.74 1.98 12.85
CA GLU A 776 81.23 3.36 12.88
C GLU A 776 81.17 3.90 14.32
N VAL A 777 80.68 3.10 15.28
CA VAL A 777 80.55 3.52 16.68
C VAL A 777 81.91 3.67 17.37
N LYS A 778 82.89 2.82 17.03
CA LYS A 778 84.27 2.90 17.56
C LYS A 778 84.94 4.26 17.30
N LYS A 779 84.69 4.81 16.12
CA LYS A 779 85.29 6.07 15.63
C LYS A 779 84.43 7.29 15.96
N LEU A 780 83.40 7.13 16.78
CA LEU A 780 82.53 8.23 17.17
C LEU A 780 83.29 9.14 18.14
N GLU A 781 83.41 10.43 17.82
CA GLU A 781 83.91 11.43 18.76
C GLU A 781 82.89 11.63 19.88
N VAL A 782 83.32 11.42 21.12
CA VAL A 782 82.50 11.52 22.33
C VAL A 782 83.15 12.46 23.33
N PRO A 783 82.36 13.21 24.12
CA PRO A 783 82.91 14.10 25.13
C PRO A 783 83.50 13.29 26.29
N CYS A 784 84.73 13.63 26.62
CA CYS A 784 85.49 13.17 27.77
C CYS A 784 85.86 14.39 28.63
N VAL A 785 86.37 14.13 29.83
CA VAL A 785 86.67 15.18 30.85
C VAL A 785 87.52 16.34 30.29
N GLY A 786 88.46 16.07 29.37
CA GLY A 786 89.31 17.12 28.78
C GLY A 786 89.13 17.41 27.29
N GLY A 787 88.11 16.87 26.63
CA GLY A 787 87.89 17.12 25.20
C GLY A 787 87.03 16.08 24.50
N GLU A 788 87.03 16.09 23.17
CA GLU A 788 86.36 15.07 22.36
C GLU A 788 87.38 14.05 21.85
N PHE A 789 87.13 12.76 22.09
CA PHE A 789 88.02 11.66 21.67
C PHE A 789 87.20 10.55 20.98
N GLU A 790 87.84 9.74 20.12
CA GLU A 790 87.18 8.57 19.54
C GLU A 790 86.80 7.56 20.64
N LEU A 791 85.57 7.06 20.63
CA LEU A 791 85.03 6.18 21.68
C LEU A 791 85.95 4.99 22.00
N GLN A 792 86.62 4.40 20.99
CA GLN A 792 87.54 3.27 21.17
C GLN A 792 88.83 3.61 21.95
N GLU A 793 89.17 4.89 22.11
CA GLU A 793 90.35 5.38 22.83
C GLU A 793 90.00 5.88 24.24
N THR A 794 88.74 5.73 24.66
CA THR A 794 88.23 6.26 25.94
C THR A 794 88.12 5.19 27.02
N TYR A 795 88.01 5.66 28.27
CA TYR A 795 87.82 4.80 29.44
C TYR A 795 86.49 5.11 30.14
N TYR A 796 85.82 4.06 30.61
CA TYR A 796 84.65 4.23 31.48
C TYR A 796 85.12 4.74 32.85
N PRO A 797 84.51 5.80 33.43
CA PRO A 797 84.88 6.41 34.70
C PRO A 797 84.55 5.54 35.94
N SER A 798 84.99 4.27 35.95
CA SER A 798 84.77 3.34 37.05
C SER A 798 85.52 3.79 38.30
N LYS A 799 85.02 3.43 39.48
CA LYS A 799 85.69 3.75 40.75
C LYS A 799 87.12 3.20 40.78
N GLU A 800 87.34 1.99 40.25
CA GLU A 800 88.66 1.36 40.21
C GLU A 800 89.64 2.17 39.35
N LEU A 801 89.25 2.57 38.14
CA LEU A 801 90.13 3.35 37.25
C LEU A 801 90.39 4.75 37.80
N LYS A 802 89.37 5.40 38.37
CA LYS A 802 89.52 6.71 39.03
C LYS A 802 90.44 6.62 40.25
N ASP A 803 90.31 5.59 41.09
CA ASP A 803 91.19 5.39 42.24
C ASP A 803 92.66 5.14 41.82
N ILE A 804 92.90 4.59 40.63
CA ILE A 804 94.25 4.47 40.05
C ILE A 804 94.76 5.83 39.60
N CYS A 805 93.99 6.60 38.82
CA CYS A 805 94.39 7.96 38.42
C CYS A 805 94.61 8.89 39.63
N HIS A 806 93.79 8.75 40.68
CA HIS A 806 93.91 9.55 41.89
C HIS A 806 95.20 9.26 42.66
N ARG A 807 95.58 7.98 42.77
CA ARG A 807 96.89 7.58 43.33
C ARG A 807 98.05 8.09 42.48
N ALA A 808 97.89 8.11 41.16
CA ALA A 808 98.88 8.71 40.27
C ALA A 808 99.03 10.24 40.43
N GLY A 809 98.08 10.91 41.10
CA GLY A 809 98.02 12.38 41.14
C GLY A 809 97.64 13.01 39.79
N ALA A 810 97.06 12.24 38.87
CA ALA A 810 96.77 12.65 37.49
C ALA A 810 95.28 12.96 37.27
N ASP A 811 94.51 13.24 38.33
CA ASP A 811 93.05 13.46 38.25
C ASP A 811 92.67 14.60 37.29
N ASP A 812 93.47 15.66 37.26
CA ASP A 812 93.20 16.88 36.47
C ASP A 812 93.81 16.82 35.05
N GLN A 813 94.64 15.82 34.74
CA GLN A 813 95.36 15.67 33.46
C GLN A 813 94.89 14.46 32.65
N PHE A 814 94.18 13.52 33.27
CA PHE A 814 93.69 12.33 32.58
C PHE A 814 92.35 12.59 31.89
N ASP A 815 92.44 13.04 30.65
CA ASP A 815 91.31 13.57 29.89
C ASP A 815 90.43 12.50 29.21
N LEU A 816 90.87 11.23 29.17
CA LEU A 816 90.25 10.16 28.38
C LEU A 816 89.03 9.47 29.04
N PHE A 817 88.65 9.90 30.25
CA PHE A 817 87.42 9.39 30.88
C PHE A 817 86.19 9.98 30.20
N LEU A 818 85.24 9.13 29.82
CA LEU A 818 83.94 9.57 29.29
C LEU A 818 83.25 10.53 30.26
N ASP A 819 82.78 11.67 29.74
CA ASP A 819 82.03 12.67 30.51
C ASP A 819 80.57 12.23 30.66
N ILE A 820 80.36 11.30 31.59
CA ILE A 820 79.05 10.68 31.83
C ILE A 820 78.21 11.61 32.74
N PRO A 821 76.99 12.01 32.32
CA PRO A 821 76.10 12.84 33.13
C PRO A 821 75.80 12.26 34.52
N ASP A 822 75.72 13.11 35.54
CA ASP A 822 75.43 12.74 36.93
C ASP A 822 74.11 11.96 37.13
N ASP A 823 73.18 12.08 36.18
CA ASP A 823 71.89 11.39 36.20
C ASP A 823 71.94 9.95 35.64
N TRP A 824 73.12 9.48 35.21
CA TRP A 824 73.34 8.11 34.77
C TRP A 824 73.78 7.24 35.96
N PRO A 825 73.29 5.98 36.09
CA PRO A 825 73.64 5.12 37.21
C PRO A 825 75.14 4.78 37.18
N THR A 826 75.90 5.33 38.12
CA THR A 826 77.36 5.18 38.24
C THR A 826 77.79 4.12 39.26
N VAL A 827 76.84 3.41 39.89
CA VAL A 827 77.11 2.38 40.91
C VAL A 827 77.19 0.98 40.28
N GLY A 828 78.42 0.56 39.96
CA GLY A 828 78.72 -0.75 39.36
C GLY A 828 78.84 -0.74 37.83
N THR A 829 79.47 -1.76 37.24
CA THR A 829 79.64 -1.90 35.78
C THR A 829 78.39 -2.42 35.06
N THR A 830 77.42 -2.95 35.82
CA THR A 830 76.20 -3.57 35.30
C THR A 830 75.32 -2.56 34.58
N GLY A 831 75.41 -2.54 33.25
CA GLY A 831 74.63 -1.70 32.34
C GLY A 831 75.46 -1.05 31.23
N TRP A 832 76.77 -0.88 31.43
CA TRP A 832 77.67 -0.20 30.48
C TRP A 832 78.77 -1.08 29.91
N ASP A 833 78.99 -2.27 30.45
CA ASP A 833 79.98 -3.25 29.96
C ASP A 833 79.90 -3.51 28.43
N PHE A 834 78.72 -3.32 27.83
CA PHE A 834 78.54 -3.46 26.38
C PHE A 834 79.42 -2.48 25.57
N LEU A 835 79.78 -1.32 26.13
CA LEU A 835 80.66 -0.36 25.46
C LEU A 835 82.06 -0.93 25.21
N GLY A 836 82.49 -1.96 25.95
CA GLY A 836 83.74 -2.68 25.68
C GLY A 836 83.78 -3.30 24.28
N GLN A 837 82.63 -3.61 23.67
CA GLN A 837 82.56 -4.07 22.28
C GLN A 837 82.96 -2.98 21.27
N PHE A 838 82.85 -1.71 21.66
CA PHE A 838 83.27 -0.54 20.90
C PHE A 838 84.63 -0.01 21.33
N GLY A 839 85.42 -0.77 22.10
CA GLY A 839 86.80 -0.42 22.46
C GLY A 839 86.95 0.37 23.76
N VAL A 840 85.86 0.78 24.42
CA VAL A 840 85.95 1.50 25.70
C VAL A 840 86.61 0.63 26.77
N GLY A 841 87.62 1.17 27.45
CA GLY A 841 88.32 0.47 28.54
C GLY A 841 87.53 0.47 29.85
N PHE A 842 87.28 -0.71 30.41
CA PHE A 842 86.61 -0.89 31.72
C PHE A 842 87.54 -1.36 32.84
N THR A 843 88.71 -1.86 32.48
CA THR A 843 89.73 -2.40 33.39
C THR A 843 91.07 -1.74 33.11
N ALA A 844 91.96 -1.77 34.11
CA ALA A 844 93.25 -1.14 34.04
C ALA A 844 94.20 -1.99 33.17
N THR A 845 94.11 -1.83 31.85
CA THR A 845 94.93 -2.53 30.86
C THR A 845 96.31 -1.89 30.72
N THR A 846 97.25 -2.56 30.06
CA THR A 846 98.57 -1.97 29.78
C THR A 846 98.48 -0.65 29.01
N THR A 847 97.50 -0.48 28.11
CA THR A 847 97.25 0.80 27.42
C THR A 847 96.78 1.89 28.38
N PHE A 848 95.88 1.57 29.32
CA PHE A 848 95.43 2.54 30.33
C PHE A 848 96.61 3.13 31.13
N PHE A 849 97.57 2.28 31.52
CA PHE A 849 98.76 2.77 32.21
C PHE A 849 99.68 3.61 31.31
N VAL A 850 99.80 3.29 30.02
CA VAL A 850 100.57 4.12 29.07
C VAL A 850 99.93 5.50 28.93
N ASP A 851 98.60 5.57 28.90
CA ASP A 851 97.87 6.82 28.81
C ASP A 851 98.01 7.64 30.10
N ILE A 852 98.00 6.99 31.28
CA ILE A 852 98.32 7.67 32.56
C ILE A 852 99.75 8.20 32.55
N PHE A 853 100.73 7.39 32.13
CA PHE A 853 102.12 7.86 32.07
C PHE A 853 102.28 9.07 31.13
N SER A 854 101.53 9.11 30.04
CA SER A 854 101.49 10.26 29.14
C SER A 854 100.90 11.49 29.84
N ALA A 855 99.81 11.33 30.62
CA ALA A 855 99.22 12.42 31.42
C ALA A 855 100.16 12.92 32.55
N LEU A 856 101.06 12.07 33.05
CA LEU A 856 102.06 12.48 34.06
C LEU A 856 103.16 13.38 33.50
N GLU A 857 103.39 13.40 32.17
CA GLU A 857 104.38 14.29 31.54
C GLU A 857 104.01 15.77 31.71
N ASP A 858 102.72 16.07 31.87
CA ASP A 858 102.20 17.43 32.05
C ASP A 858 102.21 17.91 33.52
N LEU A 859 102.66 17.07 34.47
CA LEU A 859 102.79 17.43 35.89
C LEU A 859 104.17 18.05 36.20
N GLU A 860 104.24 18.78 37.32
CA GLU A 860 105.52 19.24 37.85
C GLU A 860 106.47 18.05 38.12
N PRO A 861 107.79 18.16 37.88
CA PRO A 861 108.69 17.00 37.89
C PRO A 861 108.71 16.18 39.19
N GLN A 862 108.39 16.79 40.33
CA GLN A 862 108.31 16.07 41.61
C GLN A 862 107.05 15.22 41.72
N ASP A 863 105.91 15.74 41.25
CA ASP A 863 104.63 15.06 41.28
C ASP A 863 104.56 13.97 40.20
N ALA A 864 105.14 14.22 39.02
CA ALA A 864 105.28 13.24 37.94
C ALA A 864 106.09 12.00 38.36
N VAL A 865 107.19 12.18 39.10
CA VAL A 865 108.01 11.06 39.60
C VAL A 865 107.27 10.27 40.67
N GLN A 866 106.55 10.94 41.58
CA GLN A 866 105.76 10.28 42.62
C GLN A 866 104.62 9.47 41.99
N GLY A 867 103.84 10.08 41.08
CA GLY A 867 102.79 9.40 40.33
C GLY A 867 103.30 8.21 39.53
N ALA A 868 104.46 8.35 38.87
CA ALA A 868 105.08 7.27 38.12
C ALA A 868 105.48 6.09 39.02
N MET A 869 106.01 6.34 40.23
CA MET A 869 106.32 5.28 41.20
C MET A 869 105.05 4.53 41.63
N GLU A 870 103.96 5.24 41.92
CA GLU A 870 102.68 4.63 42.29
C GLU A 870 102.10 3.79 41.14
N MET A 871 102.21 4.26 39.89
CA MET A 871 101.79 3.50 38.71
C MET A 871 102.64 2.27 38.44
N TYR A 872 103.97 2.34 38.68
CA TYR A 872 104.82 1.15 38.63
C TYR A 872 104.44 0.11 39.68
N GLU A 873 104.08 0.52 40.90
CA GLU A 873 103.59 -0.39 41.94
C GLU A 873 102.24 -1.03 41.57
N GLU A 874 101.28 -0.25 41.05
CA GLU A 874 99.97 -0.77 40.63
C GLU A 874 100.09 -1.70 39.41
N LEU A 875 100.92 -1.36 38.43
CA LEU A 875 101.28 -2.26 37.32
C LEU A 875 101.88 -3.58 37.83
N HIS A 876 102.76 -3.51 38.83
CA HIS A 876 103.36 -4.70 39.43
C HIS A 876 102.32 -5.57 40.15
N LYS A 877 101.39 -4.95 40.87
CA LYS A 877 100.30 -5.66 41.57
C LYS A 877 99.32 -6.33 40.59
N GLN A 878 99.01 -5.69 39.47
CA GLN A 878 97.99 -6.18 38.53
C GLN A 878 98.55 -7.13 37.46
N PHE A 879 99.82 -7.03 37.08
CA PHE A 879 100.42 -7.76 35.95
C PHE A 879 101.65 -8.59 36.31
N GLU A 880 101.64 -9.26 37.47
CA GLU A 880 102.75 -10.05 38.03
C GLU A 880 103.35 -11.11 37.05
N LYS A 881 102.61 -11.51 35.99
CA LYS A 881 103.01 -12.51 34.99
C LYS A 881 103.36 -11.98 33.59
N ASP A 882 103.23 -10.68 33.30
CA ASP A 882 103.41 -10.09 31.94
C ASP A 882 104.60 -9.11 31.82
N GLN A 883 105.61 -9.25 32.69
CA GLN A 883 106.73 -8.30 32.83
C GLN A 883 107.57 -8.07 31.56
N ASP A 884 107.69 -9.07 30.69
CA ASP A 884 108.56 -8.98 29.50
C ASP A 884 107.97 -8.11 28.37
N LYS A 885 106.63 -8.03 28.25
CA LYS A 885 105.96 -7.17 27.25
C LYS A 885 105.98 -5.70 27.65
N LEU A 886 105.86 -5.41 28.95
CA LEU A 886 105.82 -4.05 29.48
C LEU A 886 107.19 -3.34 29.41
N LYS A 887 108.29 -4.09 29.67
CA LYS A 887 109.66 -3.57 29.49
C LYS A 887 109.93 -3.14 28.05
N TYR A 888 109.40 -3.87 27.07
CA TYR A 888 109.62 -3.58 25.64
C TYR A 888 108.83 -2.36 25.16
N ALA A 889 107.63 -2.11 25.69
CA ALA A 889 106.84 -0.92 25.37
C ALA A 889 107.44 0.37 25.97
N LEU A 890 107.85 0.33 27.24
CA LEU A 890 108.48 1.46 27.94
C LEU A 890 109.84 1.85 27.33
N LEU A 891 110.64 0.87 26.89
CA LEU A 891 111.91 1.12 26.19
C LEU A 891 111.72 1.77 24.81
N LYS A 892 110.55 1.62 24.18
CA LYS A 892 110.27 2.19 22.86
C LYS A 892 109.95 3.69 22.93
N ASN A 893 109.32 4.15 24.01
CA ASN A 893 109.07 5.59 24.24
C ASN A 893 110.30 6.33 24.79
N GLN A 894 111.27 5.63 25.38
CA GLN A 894 112.54 6.24 25.80
C GLN A 894 113.45 6.67 24.63
N GLU A 895 113.23 6.22 23.39
CA GLU A 895 113.99 6.69 22.23
C GLU A 895 113.57 8.10 21.74
N GLU A 896 112.41 8.63 22.17
CA GLU A 896 111.97 10.01 21.82
C GLU A 896 112.28 11.07 22.90
N LEU A 897 112.70 10.68 24.11
CA LEU A 897 113.02 11.60 25.23
C LEU A 897 114.53 11.78 25.50
N SER A 898 115.36 11.67 24.45
CA SER A 898 116.78 11.99 24.53
C SER A 898 117.13 13.35 23.95
N PHE A 899 116.49 14.45 24.39
CA PHE A 899 117.04 15.82 24.34
C PHE A 899 116.14 16.82 25.11
N SER A 900 116.21 16.84 26.45
CA SER A 900 116.46 18.01 27.32
C SER A 900 116.16 17.68 28.77
#